data_AF-A0A7X7UIN3-F1
#
_entry.id   AF-A0A7X7UIN3-F1
#
_cell.length_a   1.000
_cell.length_b   1.000
_cell.length_c   1.000
_cell.angle_alpha   90.00
_cell.angle_beta   90.00
_cell.angle_gamma   90.00
#
_symmetry.space_group_name_H-M   'P 1'
#
loop_
_entity.id
_entity.type
_entity.pdbx_description
1 polymer ?
#
loop_
_entity_poly.entity_id
_entity_poly.type
_entity_poly.pdbx_seq_one_letter_code
_entity_poly.pdbx_strand_id
1 'polypeptide(L)'
;MKKLLSISILSLFSWVLAGQNTGKWVMPLTDNYTNSLTNKTLEVLFPSTGNITYNILPYSREYEYIGAYGGAYNPNFSELKFFILGDKLYHNGTTTTWITSNAYNKSFTSSFRIIPLNSQGTRFYIIYGDETTPAHNHLLIGQTAELINGIWVFGNPIELANMANPWTQPVHDYLFASFTVTPDNQGTYKLFACYGIEDLTSYELVGYNIDSNGVNPLSRTVYSSSGGLFPDLAYCSWQLSHKTNITSGTETFAWCSSSGWNALYSNLLNHLYILDGSAQREFVMNYGPITGVAFSKVDPSIVYIACEGTGSNYTGRGIYKVNYTTGAVLGMLSGSGEYNRTWLKKAPDGHIYAVRNDGRALGRINQQSGNFEADIFTFPDNMKLNSYYDIITTGGVTHKLFYLPDDNRPLSTLTATFTTTYTSPCQNTGTATVAATGGTAPYTYQWYYLDNGQPVLMPGYTTASVTNLAVGTYQCVVTDAYGYTVTVTLVITYDPNVVVSGMNYISGGTHTNETKIFEQGFKVKAGTTVTLNNCNYQFMPGAKVIVEQGVISENNNNPIINVSGGVLILDATTFKSVPACNNRWQGIEVRGNRTAHQATIAGKCAQGKLITRNNSTIQDAICAVALWQPDNWNTTGGIINASNTWFTNNTKSLHALEYDNYVPTNDSIKVLASNVSSFTNCNFNITSSYIPGSPAQVFYKHVDLSKVNGFKFRGCDFSIPPGINSYINLYNMAIGCYNAGFQLDAPCTNTTVPCTNYDRSSFNNFYTAIYAANTGVNNFTFSVVRANFT
;
A
#
# COMPACT_ATOMS: atom_id res chain seq x y z
N MET A 1 78.33 6.72 18.71
CA MET A 1 77.55 6.31 17.53
C MET A 1 76.49 5.33 18.03
N LYS A 2 75.28 5.85 18.26
CA LYS A 2 74.14 5.83 17.32
C LYS A 2 73.43 4.48 17.44
N LYS A 3 72.44 4.36 18.34
CA LYS A 3 71.02 4.74 18.18
C LYS A 3 70.34 3.96 17.05
N LEU A 4 69.12 3.52 17.38
CA LEU A 4 68.04 2.98 16.55
C LEU A 4 68.10 1.46 16.36
N LEU A 5 67.07 0.65 16.66
CA LEU A 5 65.73 0.82 17.21
C LEU A 5 65.37 -0.55 17.80
N SER A 6 65.56 -0.73 19.10
CA SER A 6 64.73 -1.68 19.85
C SER A 6 63.41 -0.98 20.11
N ILE A 7 62.56 -0.90 19.08
CA ILE A 7 61.15 -0.63 19.27
C ILE A 7 60.61 -1.89 19.93
N SER A 8 60.55 -1.87 21.25
CA SER A 8 59.47 -2.52 21.98
C SER A 8 58.18 -1.86 21.48
N ILE A 9 57.53 -2.44 20.48
CA ILE A 9 56.09 -2.24 20.28
C ILE A 9 55.47 -2.92 21.50
N LEU A 10 55.39 -2.15 22.59
CA LEU A 10 54.28 -2.24 23.52
C LEU A 10 53.03 -2.26 22.64
N SER A 11 52.38 -3.41 22.61
CA SER A 11 51.03 -3.60 22.10
C SER A 11 50.12 -2.57 22.74
N LEU A 12 49.86 -1.46 22.04
CA LEU A 12 48.87 -0.46 22.42
C LEU A 12 47.50 -1.03 22.05
N PHE A 13 47.05 -1.94 22.89
CA PHE A 13 45.80 -2.67 22.78
C PHE A 13 44.59 -1.71 22.69
N SER A 14 43.76 -1.88 21.65
CA SER A 14 42.46 -1.21 21.49
C SER A 14 41.35 -2.12 22.02
N TRP A 15 40.87 -1.84 23.23
CA TRP A 15 39.81 -2.58 23.92
C TRP A 15 38.48 -1.89 23.63
N VAL A 16 37.82 -2.29 22.54
CA VAL A 16 36.61 -1.62 22.04
C VAL A 16 35.46 -2.60 22.01
N LEU A 17 34.36 -2.20 22.64
CA LEU A 17 33.05 -2.73 22.34
C LEU A 17 32.14 -1.54 22.01
N ALA A 18 31.16 -1.77 21.16
CA ALA A 18 30.09 -0.82 20.89
C ALA A 18 28.80 -1.42 21.46
N GLY A 19 28.11 -0.67 22.31
CA GLY A 19 26.91 -1.12 22.97
C GLY A 19 25.68 -0.79 22.13
N GLN A 20 24.72 -1.70 22.04
CA GLN A 20 23.42 -1.35 21.45
C GLN A 20 22.47 -0.82 22.50
N ASN A 21 21.57 0.04 22.05
CA ASN A 21 20.39 0.47 22.75
C ASN A 21 19.11 0.49 21.92
N THR A 22 17.96 0.64 22.57
CA THR A 22 16.66 0.77 21.91
C THR A 22 16.66 1.98 20.96
N GLY A 23 16.70 1.74 19.65
CA GLY A 23 16.74 2.82 18.67
C GLY A 23 18.11 3.50 18.53
N LYS A 24 19.13 3.06 19.26
CA LYS A 24 20.40 3.78 19.38
C LYS A 24 21.63 2.88 19.41
N TRP A 25 22.78 3.45 19.08
CA TRP A 25 24.09 2.84 19.27
C TRP A 25 24.94 3.67 20.21
N VAL A 26 25.67 3.02 21.10
CA VAL A 26 26.63 3.66 22.00
C VAL A 26 28.04 3.34 21.50
N MET A 27 28.74 4.38 21.06
CA MET A 27 29.97 4.28 20.28
C MET A 27 31.11 5.06 20.91
N PRO A 28 32.26 4.42 21.23
CA PRO A 28 33.43 5.13 21.71
C PRO A 28 34.19 5.79 20.55
N LEU A 29 34.53 7.07 20.70
CA LEU A 29 35.26 7.85 19.71
C LEU A 29 36.65 8.27 20.21
N THR A 30 37.56 8.47 19.25
CA THR A 30 38.94 8.94 19.48
C THR A 30 39.26 10.16 18.61
N ASP A 31 40.24 10.98 19.02
CA ASP A 31 40.70 12.16 18.29
C ASP A 31 41.79 11.82 17.24
N ASN A 32 42.15 12.82 16.42
CA ASN A 32 43.02 12.63 15.25
C ASN A 32 44.51 12.87 15.49
N TYR A 33 44.90 13.62 16.52
CA TYR A 33 46.23 14.25 16.57
C TYR A 33 47.15 13.73 17.67
N THR A 34 46.60 13.11 18.70
CA THR A 34 47.35 12.42 19.73
C THR A 34 46.64 11.09 19.95
N ASN A 35 47.35 10.00 20.23
CA ASN A 35 46.69 8.84 20.85
C ASN A 35 46.26 9.16 22.31
N SER A 36 46.01 10.44 22.65
CA SER A 36 45.71 10.92 24.00
C SER A 36 44.21 11.13 24.17
N LEU A 37 43.52 10.03 24.47
CA LEU A 37 42.42 9.88 25.44
C LEU A 37 41.41 11.03 25.69
N THR A 38 41.10 11.93 24.74
CA THR A 38 39.85 12.72 24.82
C THR A 38 38.68 11.83 24.41
N ASN A 39 38.42 10.79 25.22
CA ASN A 39 37.52 9.68 24.90
C ASN A 39 36.04 10.09 25.00
N LYS A 40 35.45 10.66 23.95
CA LYS A 40 33.98 10.88 23.94
C LYS A 40 33.26 9.58 23.62
N THR A 41 32.15 9.33 24.31
CA THR A 41 31.19 8.29 23.93
C THR A 41 29.97 8.96 23.34
N LEU A 42 29.56 8.52 22.15
CA LEU A 42 28.33 8.99 21.52
C LEU A 42 27.21 7.99 21.71
N GLU A 43 26.02 8.54 21.89
CA GLU A 43 24.77 7.84 21.70
C GLU A 43 24.19 8.28 20.34
N VAL A 44 24.24 7.42 19.32
CA VAL A 44 23.75 7.65 17.96
C VAL A 44 22.31 7.14 17.86
N LEU A 45 21.38 7.95 17.35
CA LEU A 45 19.94 7.66 17.27
C LEU A 45 19.51 7.39 15.83
N PHE A 46 18.74 6.32 15.65
CA PHE A 46 18.23 5.86 14.35
C PHE A 46 16.71 6.06 14.30
N PRO A 47 16.22 7.22 13.82
CA PRO A 47 14.79 7.45 13.68
C PRO A 47 14.21 6.61 12.53
N SER A 48 12.91 6.29 12.62
CA SER A 48 12.17 5.64 11.52
C SER A 48 12.00 6.55 10.30
N THR A 49 12.04 7.87 10.50
CA THR A 49 12.01 8.90 9.45
C THR A 49 12.92 10.07 9.83
N GLY A 50 13.73 10.56 8.88
CA GLY A 50 14.64 11.70 9.09
C GLY A 50 16.12 11.31 9.20
N ASN A 51 16.96 12.26 9.58
CA ASN A 51 18.42 12.07 9.67
C ASN A 51 18.82 11.45 11.01
N ILE A 52 19.92 10.69 11.01
CA ILE A 52 20.56 10.19 12.22
C ILE A 52 21.00 11.37 13.09
N THR A 53 20.69 11.32 14.37
CA THR A 53 21.09 12.32 15.37
C THR A 53 21.98 11.68 16.43
N TYR A 54 22.59 12.48 17.31
CA TYR A 54 23.44 11.96 18.38
C TYR A 54 23.39 12.82 19.64
N ASN A 55 23.70 12.17 20.77
CA ASN A 55 24.00 12.82 22.05
C ASN A 55 25.44 12.49 22.47
N ILE A 56 26.10 13.45 23.13
CA ILE A 56 27.41 13.23 23.75
C ILE A 56 27.16 12.80 25.20
N LEU A 57 27.71 11.65 25.60
CA LEU A 57 27.59 11.16 26.98
C LEU A 57 28.60 11.87 27.91
N PRO A 58 28.22 12.18 29.17
CA PRO A 58 28.94 13.12 30.03
C PRO A 58 30.28 12.63 30.63
N TYR A 59 30.62 11.34 30.59
CA TYR A 59 31.83 10.82 31.25
C TYR A 59 32.69 9.98 30.30
N SER A 60 33.93 10.45 30.14
CA SER A 60 35.00 9.81 29.38
C SER A 60 35.84 8.94 30.31
N ARG A 61 36.24 7.76 29.83
CA ARG A 61 37.09 6.73 30.48
C ARG A 61 38.08 7.31 31.51
N GLU A 62 38.06 6.84 32.77
CA GLU A 62 39.07 7.23 33.78
C GLU A 62 40.39 6.43 33.70
N TYR A 63 40.44 5.26 33.02
CA TYR A 63 41.61 4.37 33.04
C TYR A 63 42.06 3.86 31.66
N GLU A 64 43.38 3.70 31.50
CA GLU A 64 44.06 3.26 30.27
C GLU A 64 43.81 1.78 29.88
N TYR A 65 43.48 0.89 30.84
CA TYR A 65 43.64 -0.57 30.69
C TYR A 65 42.35 -1.43 30.73
N ILE A 66 41.15 -0.86 30.78
CA ILE A 66 39.89 -1.65 30.87
C ILE A 66 38.94 -1.25 29.73
N GLY A 67 38.40 -2.20 28.96
CA GLY A 67 37.53 -1.88 27.82
C GLY A 67 36.43 -2.88 27.54
N ALA A 68 35.46 -2.99 28.46
CA ALA A 68 34.14 -3.53 28.17
C ALA A 68 33.14 -2.41 27.88
N TYR A 69 32.34 -2.53 26.84
CA TYR A 69 31.25 -1.60 26.54
C TYR A 69 30.01 -2.38 26.11
N GLY A 70 28.86 -2.16 26.74
CA GLY A 70 27.61 -2.80 26.35
C GLY A 70 26.40 -2.18 27.04
N GLY A 71 25.21 -2.33 26.46
CA GLY A 71 23.96 -1.75 26.98
C GLY A 71 22.86 -2.79 27.05
N ALA A 72 21.88 -2.58 27.94
CA ALA A 72 20.76 -3.49 28.16
C ALA A 72 19.39 -2.81 28.03
N TYR A 73 18.36 -3.58 27.66
CA TYR A 73 17.00 -3.12 27.36
C TYR A 73 16.05 -3.09 28.57
N ASN A 74 15.07 -2.18 28.63
CA ASN A 74 13.82 -2.39 29.39
C ASN A 74 12.66 -1.72 28.63
N PRO A 75 11.55 -2.43 28.35
CA PRO A 75 10.36 -1.87 27.70
C PRO A 75 9.75 -0.66 28.41
N ASN A 76 9.91 -0.53 29.72
CA ASN A 76 9.23 0.46 30.55
C ASN A 76 10.05 1.74 30.84
N PHE A 77 11.28 1.85 30.34
CA PHE A 77 12.08 3.08 30.47
C PHE A 77 12.12 3.82 29.13
N SER A 78 11.48 4.98 29.06
CA SER A 78 11.48 5.89 27.90
C SER A 78 12.86 6.48 27.59
N GLU A 79 13.81 6.39 28.52
CA GLU A 79 15.19 6.81 28.35
C GLU A 79 16.16 5.81 28.97
N LEU A 80 17.32 5.74 28.35
CA LEU A 80 18.42 4.90 28.75
C LEU A 80 18.99 5.24 30.09
N LYS A 81 18.95 4.25 30.97
CA LYS A 81 19.58 4.38 32.25
C LYS A 81 20.59 3.27 32.55
N PHE A 82 20.53 2.05 31.97
CA PHE A 82 21.46 0.93 32.29
C PHE A 82 22.44 0.53 31.14
N PHE A 83 23.73 0.87 31.27
CA PHE A 83 24.81 0.44 30.35
C PHE A 83 26.17 0.36 31.04
N ILE A 84 27.13 -0.34 30.44
CA ILE A 84 28.49 -0.54 30.96
C ILE A 84 29.48 0.19 30.04
N LEU A 85 30.37 1.00 30.63
CA LEU A 85 31.54 1.58 29.98
C LEU A 85 32.78 1.33 30.86
N GLY A 86 33.76 0.59 30.35
CA GLY A 86 34.96 0.23 31.11
C GLY A 86 34.64 -0.63 32.32
N ASP A 87 35.07 -0.17 33.50
CA ASP A 87 34.79 -0.78 34.82
C ASP A 87 33.50 -0.25 35.47
N LYS A 88 32.78 0.67 34.81
CA LYS A 88 31.58 1.31 35.35
C LYS A 88 30.31 0.80 34.68
N LEU A 89 29.32 0.57 35.52
CA LEU A 89 27.92 0.44 35.17
C LEU A 89 27.21 1.76 35.46
N TYR A 90 26.50 2.29 34.49
CA TYR A 90 25.68 3.48 34.57
C TYR A 90 24.24 3.03 34.76
N HIS A 91 23.55 3.59 35.77
CA HIS A 91 22.15 3.35 36.08
C HIS A 91 21.48 4.64 36.59
N ASN A 92 20.41 5.11 35.96
CA ASN A 92 19.60 6.24 36.45
C ASN A 92 20.38 7.54 36.77
N GLY A 93 21.46 7.81 36.03
CA GLY A 93 22.33 8.96 36.27
C GLY A 93 23.35 8.75 37.40
N THR A 94 23.36 7.57 38.03
CA THR A 94 24.41 7.13 38.97
C THR A 94 25.34 6.12 38.30
N THR A 95 26.49 5.87 38.92
CA THR A 95 27.45 4.86 38.46
C THR A 95 27.87 3.94 39.60
N THR A 96 28.05 2.66 39.29
CA THR A 96 28.56 1.64 40.19
C THR A 96 29.66 0.86 39.48
N THR A 97 30.72 0.47 40.18
CA THR A 97 31.77 -0.39 39.61
C THR A 97 31.23 -1.81 39.41
N TRP A 98 31.32 -2.38 38.21
CA TRP A 98 30.82 -3.73 37.93
C TRP A 98 31.87 -4.85 38.08
N ILE A 99 33.17 -4.50 38.10
CA ILE A 99 34.28 -5.44 38.33
C ILE A 99 35.28 -4.85 39.35
N THR A 100 35.62 -5.59 40.41
CA THR A 100 36.61 -5.17 41.42
C THR A 100 38.04 -5.65 41.11
N SER A 101 38.91 -4.68 40.82
CA SER A 101 40.37 -4.54 41.01
C SER A 101 41.40 -5.71 41.05
N ASN A 102 41.10 -6.96 40.71
CA ASN A 102 42.14 -7.98 40.43
C ASN A 102 42.22 -8.39 38.94
N ALA A 103 41.53 -7.67 38.07
CA ALA A 103 41.38 -7.96 36.64
C ALA A 103 42.32 -7.14 35.73
N TYR A 104 43.52 -6.78 36.20
CA TYR A 104 44.51 -6.03 35.40
C TYR A 104 44.99 -6.78 34.14
N ASN A 105 44.56 -8.03 33.95
CA ASN A 105 44.93 -8.91 32.83
C ASN A 105 43.72 -9.49 32.06
N LYS A 106 42.49 -8.98 32.23
CA LYS A 106 41.31 -9.54 31.53
C LYS A 106 41.05 -8.85 30.20
N SER A 107 41.41 -9.45 29.07
CA SER A 107 41.05 -8.92 27.74
C SER A 107 39.65 -9.30 27.30
N PHE A 108 38.79 -8.30 27.08
CA PHE A 108 37.49 -8.56 26.52
C PHE A 108 37.64 -8.80 25.01
N THR A 109 37.14 -9.94 24.53
CA THR A 109 37.09 -10.24 23.09
C THR A 109 36.06 -9.35 22.38
N SER A 110 36.03 -9.39 21.04
CA SER A 110 35.20 -8.55 20.15
C SER A 110 33.67 -8.66 20.32
N SER A 111 33.16 -9.56 21.18
CA SER A 111 31.73 -9.79 21.37
C SER A 111 31.28 -9.57 22.83
N PHE A 112 30.31 -8.67 23.02
CA PHE A 112 29.68 -8.33 24.31
C PHE A 112 28.20 -8.03 24.13
N ARG A 113 27.33 -8.53 25.02
CA ARG A 113 25.88 -8.30 25.01
C ARG A 113 25.34 -8.15 26.42
N ILE A 114 24.31 -7.31 26.58
CA ILE A 114 23.49 -7.32 27.79
C ILE A 114 22.03 -7.50 27.39
N ILE A 115 21.35 -8.44 28.04
CA ILE A 115 19.99 -8.87 27.74
C ILE A 115 19.15 -8.68 28.99
N PRO A 116 18.00 -7.99 28.94
CA PRO A 116 17.09 -7.98 30.07
C PRO A 116 16.41 -9.32 30.26
N LEU A 117 16.29 -9.68 31.54
CA LEU A 117 15.59 -10.87 31.97
C LEU A 117 14.17 -10.57 32.45
N ASN A 118 13.80 -9.29 32.59
CA ASN A 118 12.45 -8.88 32.99
C ASN A 118 12.00 -7.56 32.36
N SER A 119 10.68 -7.37 32.31
CA SER A 119 10.05 -6.13 31.81
C SER A 119 10.19 -4.94 32.77
N GLN A 120 10.76 -5.13 33.95
CA GLN A 120 10.97 -4.05 34.93
C GLN A 120 12.38 -3.46 34.83
N GLY A 121 13.28 -4.05 34.04
CA GLY A 121 14.65 -3.57 33.86
C GLY A 121 15.48 -3.58 35.13
N THR A 122 15.14 -4.49 36.03
CA THR A 122 15.84 -4.70 37.31
C THR A 122 16.68 -5.97 37.27
N ARG A 123 16.57 -6.79 36.21
CA ARG A 123 17.38 -8.00 36.02
C ARG A 123 17.91 -8.07 34.60
N PHE A 124 19.19 -8.38 34.49
CA PHE A 124 19.94 -8.44 33.24
C PHE A 124 20.87 -9.65 33.21
N TYR A 125 21.22 -10.07 32.01
CA TYR A 125 22.23 -11.08 31.73
C TYR A 125 23.28 -10.51 30.79
N ILE A 126 24.52 -10.50 31.25
CA ILE A 126 25.69 -9.97 30.54
C ILE A 126 26.42 -11.17 29.94
N ILE A 127 26.70 -11.13 28.64
CA ILE A 127 27.46 -12.14 27.90
C ILE A 127 28.67 -11.46 27.29
N TYR A 128 29.86 -11.98 27.53
CA TYR A 128 31.11 -11.41 27.03
C TYR A 128 32.17 -12.47 26.88
N GLY A 129 33.12 -12.29 25.96
CA GLY A 129 34.34 -13.11 25.96
C GLY A 129 35.42 -12.52 26.86
N ASP A 130 36.15 -13.37 27.58
CA ASP A 130 37.22 -13.04 28.52
C ASP A 130 38.52 -13.78 28.11
N GLU A 131 39.59 -13.03 27.88
CA GLU A 131 40.94 -13.54 27.64
C GLU A 131 41.66 -13.55 28.98
N THR A 132 41.88 -14.73 29.53
CA THR A 132 42.67 -14.89 30.75
C THR A 132 43.96 -15.63 30.41
N THR A 133 45.10 -15.07 30.83
CA THR A 133 46.49 -15.60 30.73
C THR A 133 47.31 -15.24 29.46
N PRO A 134 48.67 -15.31 29.53
CA PRO A 134 49.56 -15.09 28.37
C PRO A 134 49.42 -16.14 27.25
N ALA A 135 48.60 -17.18 27.44
CA ALA A 135 48.37 -18.25 26.46
C ALA A 135 47.20 -17.95 25.50
N HIS A 136 46.49 -16.83 25.64
CA HIS A 136 45.37 -16.41 24.77
C HIS A 136 44.15 -17.33 24.79
N ASN A 137 43.71 -17.76 25.97
CA ASN A 137 42.49 -18.58 26.12
C ASN A 137 41.27 -17.66 26.13
N HIS A 138 40.44 -17.74 25.09
CA HIS A 138 39.23 -16.94 24.95
C HIS A 138 38.05 -17.70 25.56
N LEU A 139 37.51 -17.25 26.70
CA LEU A 139 36.39 -17.89 27.40
C LEU A 139 35.10 -17.11 27.15
N LEU A 140 33.99 -17.79 26.83
CA LEU A 140 32.67 -17.14 26.78
C LEU A 140 32.02 -17.15 28.17
N ILE A 141 31.79 -15.97 28.73
CA ILE A 141 31.26 -15.78 30.08
C ILE A 141 29.83 -15.23 30.05
N GLY A 142 28.97 -15.78 30.89
CA GLY A 142 27.64 -15.28 31.21
C GLY A 142 27.54 -14.86 32.67
N GLN A 143 26.87 -13.74 32.97
CA GLN A 143 26.74 -13.22 34.33
C GLN A 143 25.41 -12.49 34.52
N THR A 144 24.69 -12.78 35.61
CA THR A 144 23.47 -12.04 35.97
C THR A 144 23.82 -10.71 36.65
N ALA A 145 22.99 -9.69 36.44
CA ALA A 145 23.01 -8.45 37.19
C ALA A 145 21.58 -8.10 37.65
N GLU A 146 21.39 -7.90 38.95
CA GLU A 146 20.08 -7.69 39.56
C GLU A 146 20.07 -6.49 40.51
N LEU A 147 19.06 -5.65 40.41
CA LEU A 147 18.88 -4.48 41.27
C LEU A 147 18.13 -4.88 42.55
N ILE A 148 18.86 -4.97 43.66
CA ILE A 148 18.32 -5.34 44.97
C ILE A 148 18.47 -4.13 45.91
N ASN A 149 17.34 -3.64 46.44
CA ASN A 149 17.31 -2.46 47.33
C ASN A 149 18.06 -1.23 46.77
N GLY A 150 17.99 -1.02 45.45
CA GLY A 150 18.65 0.10 44.78
C GLY A 150 20.15 -0.10 44.50
N ILE A 151 20.70 -1.28 44.80
CA ILE A 151 22.10 -1.63 44.54
C ILE A 151 22.16 -2.76 43.52
N TRP A 152 23.01 -2.60 42.50
CA TRP A 152 23.27 -3.66 41.52
C TRP A 152 24.15 -4.75 42.14
N VAL A 153 23.62 -5.97 42.14
CA VAL A 153 24.29 -7.19 42.60
C VAL A 153 24.58 -8.05 41.38
N PHE A 154 25.85 -8.39 41.18
CA PHE A 154 26.29 -9.25 40.08
C PHE A 154 26.43 -10.68 40.58
N GLY A 155 25.86 -11.64 39.83
CA GLY A 155 26.05 -13.05 40.09
C GLY A 155 27.49 -13.50 39.80
N ASN A 156 27.84 -14.73 40.17
CA ASN A 156 29.13 -15.29 39.80
C ASN A 156 29.21 -15.44 38.26
N PRO A 157 30.34 -15.07 37.63
CA PRO A 157 30.54 -15.34 36.20
C PRO A 157 30.56 -16.85 35.96
N ILE A 158 29.87 -17.28 34.91
CA ILE A 158 29.77 -18.68 34.50
C ILE A 158 30.39 -18.82 33.11
N GLU A 159 31.32 -19.75 32.95
CA GLU A 159 31.87 -20.09 31.64
C GLU A 159 30.89 -20.98 30.87
N LEU A 160 30.40 -20.49 29.73
CA LEU A 160 29.37 -21.15 28.94
C LEU A 160 29.90 -22.33 28.11
N ALA A 161 31.22 -22.35 27.81
CA ALA A 161 31.88 -23.43 27.06
C ALA A 161 31.99 -24.72 27.88
N ASN A 162 32.39 -24.61 29.16
CA ASN A 162 32.60 -25.74 30.07
C ASN A 162 31.31 -26.45 30.57
N MET A 163 30.12 -25.95 30.21
CA MET A 163 28.86 -26.54 30.67
C MET A 163 28.39 -27.75 29.85
N ALA A 164 29.13 -28.12 28.80
CA ALA A 164 28.80 -29.25 27.93
C ALA A 164 29.21 -30.62 28.50
N ASN A 165 30.03 -30.68 29.56
CA ASN A 165 30.39 -31.92 30.23
C ASN A 165 30.61 -31.73 31.75
N PRO A 166 29.56 -31.84 32.59
CA PRO A 166 29.67 -31.61 34.03
C PRO A 166 30.46 -32.70 34.80
N TRP A 167 31.02 -33.72 34.13
CA TRP A 167 31.64 -34.89 34.76
C TRP A 167 33.17 -34.95 34.68
N THR A 168 33.85 -33.96 34.08
CA THR A 168 35.31 -33.90 34.04
C THR A 168 35.82 -32.56 34.60
N GLN A 169 36.61 -32.65 35.67
CA GLN A 169 37.33 -31.54 36.35
C GLN A 169 38.37 -30.84 35.43
N PRO A 170 38.87 -29.65 35.80
CA PRO A 170 39.10 -28.51 34.89
C PRO A 170 40.54 -28.43 34.38
N VAL A 171 40.79 -28.80 33.13
CA VAL A 171 42.09 -28.51 32.48
C VAL A 171 41.92 -28.33 30.96
N HIS A 172 40.87 -27.65 30.48
CA HIS A 172 40.67 -27.45 29.05
C HIS A 172 40.57 -25.98 28.66
N ASP A 173 41.59 -25.48 27.94
CA ASP A 173 41.68 -24.12 27.41
C ASP A 173 40.90 -24.01 26.09
N TYR A 174 39.67 -23.50 26.14
CA TYR A 174 38.84 -23.26 24.95
C TYR A 174 39.29 -22.01 24.19
N LEU A 175 39.31 -22.08 22.85
CA LEU A 175 39.52 -20.94 21.96
C LEU A 175 38.17 -20.47 21.40
N PHE A 176 37.54 -19.50 22.06
CA PHE A 176 36.32 -18.83 21.59
C PHE A 176 36.58 -17.81 20.46
N ALA A 177 35.71 -17.77 19.44
CA ALA A 177 35.91 -16.93 18.26
C ALA A 177 34.86 -15.79 18.08
N SER A 178 33.55 -16.10 18.02
CA SER A 178 32.48 -15.09 17.91
C SER A 178 31.12 -15.66 18.33
N PHE A 179 30.21 -14.79 18.78
CA PHE A 179 28.83 -15.14 19.10
C PHE A 179 27.82 -14.14 18.54
N THR A 180 26.58 -14.58 18.39
CA THR A 180 25.44 -13.71 18.08
C THR A 180 24.26 -14.05 18.99
N VAL A 181 23.46 -13.05 19.33
CA VAL A 181 22.22 -13.21 20.10
C VAL A 181 21.10 -12.72 19.24
N THR A 182 20.11 -13.57 18.99
CA THR A 182 18.99 -13.25 18.10
C THR A 182 17.67 -13.69 18.74
N PRO A 183 16.59 -12.94 18.55
CA PRO A 183 15.27 -13.38 18.95
C PRO A 183 14.77 -14.48 18.01
N ASP A 184 14.07 -15.46 18.57
CA ASP A 184 13.28 -16.44 17.82
C ASP A 184 11.95 -15.83 17.33
N ASN A 185 11.17 -16.64 16.63
CA ASN A 185 9.88 -16.25 16.06
C ASN A 185 8.81 -15.90 17.12
N GLN A 186 9.08 -16.14 18.40
CA GLN A 186 8.20 -15.91 19.53
C GLN A 186 8.69 -14.74 20.41
N GLY A 187 9.82 -14.12 20.05
CA GLY A 187 10.43 -13.01 20.78
C GLY A 187 11.34 -13.44 21.95
N THR A 188 11.66 -14.73 22.08
CA THR A 188 12.61 -15.26 23.05
C THR A 188 14.02 -15.22 22.47
N TYR A 189 15.04 -14.90 23.26
CA TYR A 189 16.41 -14.84 22.74
C TYR A 189 17.09 -16.21 22.72
N LYS A 190 17.93 -16.42 21.70
CA LYS A 190 18.90 -17.51 21.64
C LYS A 190 20.31 -16.94 21.48
N LEU A 191 21.27 -17.58 22.14
CA LEU A 191 22.70 -17.38 21.93
C LEU A 191 23.19 -18.42 20.94
N PHE A 192 23.94 -17.99 19.93
CA PHE A 192 24.67 -18.87 19.02
C PHE A 192 26.15 -18.52 19.05
N ALA A 193 27.02 -19.52 19.15
CA ALA A 193 28.45 -19.32 19.32
C ALA A 193 29.27 -20.42 18.62
N CYS A 194 30.43 -20.02 18.11
CA CYS A 194 31.44 -20.94 17.57
C CYS A 194 32.52 -21.22 18.63
N TYR A 195 32.90 -22.49 18.81
CA TYR A 195 33.88 -22.96 19.81
C TYR A 195 34.97 -23.82 19.15
N GLY A 196 36.20 -23.71 19.65
CA GLY A 196 37.28 -24.67 19.42
C GLY A 196 37.80 -25.28 20.74
N ILE A 197 38.11 -26.58 20.74
CA ILE A 197 38.67 -27.32 21.87
C ILE A 197 40.22 -27.35 21.76
N GLU A 198 40.90 -27.23 22.90
CA GLU A 198 42.33 -26.99 23.10
C GLU A 198 43.30 -27.79 22.22
N ASP A 199 42.98 -29.04 21.89
CA ASP A 199 43.84 -29.90 21.06
C ASP A 199 43.84 -29.50 19.57
N LEU A 200 43.08 -28.48 19.16
CA LEU A 200 42.83 -28.10 17.75
C LEU A 200 42.23 -29.26 16.94
N THR A 201 41.60 -30.23 17.60
CA THR A 201 41.04 -31.44 16.98
C THR A 201 39.52 -31.47 16.94
N SER A 202 38.83 -30.51 17.58
CA SER A 202 37.36 -30.45 17.57
C SER A 202 36.80 -29.03 17.71
N TYR A 203 35.83 -28.71 16.85
CA TYR A 203 35.23 -27.39 16.69
C TYR A 203 33.73 -27.50 16.45
N GLU A 204 32.94 -26.58 16.99
CA GLU A 204 31.48 -26.64 16.90
C GLU A 204 30.81 -25.27 16.76
N LEU A 205 29.68 -25.24 16.05
CA LEU A 205 28.67 -24.17 16.12
C LEU A 205 27.51 -24.68 16.96
N VAL A 206 27.24 -24.01 18.08
CA VAL A 206 26.18 -24.42 19.01
C VAL A 206 25.25 -23.25 19.34
N GLY A 207 24.05 -23.58 19.80
CA GLY A 207 23.09 -22.61 20.30
C GLY A 207 22.51 -22.97 21.66
N TYR A 208 22.08 -21.95 22.39
CA TYR A 208 21.46 -22.03 23.71
C TYR A 208 20.24 -21.12 23.75
N ASN A 209 19.16 -21.59 24.38
CA ASN A 209 18.03 -20.76 24.73
C ASN A 209 18.40 -19.80 25.87
N ILE A 210 17.79 -18.63 25.88
CA ILE A 210 17.90 -17.64 26.95
C ILE A 210 16.53 -17.50 27.59
N ASP A 211 16.45 -17.82 28.88
CA ASP A 211 15.21 -17.74 29.68
C ASP A 211 15.31 -16.64 30.74
N SER A 212 14.34 -16.58 31.67
CA SER A 212 14.29 -15.57 32.73
C SER A 212 15.47 -15.60 33.72
N ASN A 213 16.35 -16.61 33.64
CA ASN A 213 17.56 -16.75 34.43
C ASN A 213 18.85 -16.49 33.63
N GLY A 214 18.75 -16.27 32.32
CA GLY A 214 19.90 -16.10 31.43
C GLY A 214 20.04 -17.24 30.42
N VAL A 215 21.27 -17.43 29.93
CA VAL A 215 21.58 -18.55 29.03
C VAL A 215 21.35 -19.87 29.76
N ASN A 216 20.47 -20.71 29.22
CA ASN A 216 20.17 -22.04 29.75
C ASN A 216 21.16 -23.07 29.18
N PRO A 217 22.12 -23.57 29.97
CA PRO A 217 23.18 -24.45 29.47
C PRO A 217 22.65 -25.83 29.05
N LEU A 218 21.55 -26.29 29.65
CA LEU A 218 20.91 -27.56 29.33
C LEU A 218 20.18 -27.54 27.99
N SER A 219 19.95 -26.35 27.42
CA SER A 219 19.31 -26.18 26.10
C SER A 219 20.29 -26.26 24.92
N ARG A 220 21.55 -26.64 25.20
CA ARG A 220 22.62 -26.75 24.21
C ARG A 220 22.21 -27.58 22.99
N THR A 221 22.29 -26.98 21.83
CA THR A 221 22.03 -27.60 20.53
C THR A 221 23.26 -27.46 19.64
N VAL A 222 23.79 -28.57 19.12
CA VAL A 222 24.90 -28.55 18.15
C VAL A 222 24.34 -28.47 16.74
N TYR A 223 24.73 -27.43 16.00
CA TYR A 223 24.32 -27.21 14.61
C TYR A 223 25.37 -27.72 13.61
N SER A 224 26.64 -27.73 14.01
CA SER A 224 27.76 -28.23 13.19
C SER A 224 28.95 -28.59 14.09
N SER A 225 29.71 -29.63 13.74
CA SER A 225 30.89 -30.11 14.47
C SER A 225 32.04 -30.51 13.52
N SER A 226 33.26 -30.64 14.05
CA SER A 226 34.49 -31.03 13.34
C SER A 226 34.36 -32.37 12.58
N GLY A 227 35.02 -32.47 11.43
CA GLY A 227 34.92 -33.62 10.50
C GLY A 227 33.91 -33.44 9.36
N GLY A 228 33.31 -32.25 9.23
CA GLY A 228 32.39 -31.87 8.14
C GLY A 228 33.07 -31.19 6.93
N LEU A 229 32.29 -30.43 6.13
CA LEU A 229 32.81 -29.68 4.96
C LEU A 229 33.71 -28.51 5.36
N PHE A 230 33.57 -28.00 6.58
CA PHE A 230 34.33 -26.85 7.05
C PHE A 230 35.64 -27.28 7.69
N PRO A 231 36.77 -26.64 7.34
CA PRO A 231 38.01 -26.88 8.07
C PRO A 231 37.79 -26.46 9.52
N ASP A 232 38.46 -27.16 10.42
CA ASP A 232 38.50 -26.89 11.85
C ASP A 232 38.70 -25.39 12.19
N LEU A 233 39.55 -24.69 11.45
CA LEU A 233 39.81 -23.25 11.59
C LEU A 233 38.71 -22.32 11.02
N ALA A 234 37.73 -22.86 10.30
CA ALA A 234 36.54 -22.10 9.90
C ALA A 234 35.76 -21.61 11.13
N TYR A 235 35.81 -22.35 12.23
CA TYR A 235 35.10 -22.01 13.46
C TYR A 235 35.82 -20.96 14.31
N CYS A 236 37.04 -20.55 13.94
CA CYS A 236 37.68 -19.31 14.38
C CYS A 236 37.03 -18.09 13.70
N SER A 237 35.71 -17.98 13.87
CA SER A 237 34.89 -16.95 13.22
C SER A 237 35.18 -15.56 13.75
N TRP A 238 35.41 -14.62 12.84
CA TRP A 238 35.62 -13.22 13.19
C TRP A 238 34.31 -12.50 13.40
N GLN A 239 33.32 -12.74 12.54
CA GLN A 239 31.95 -12.29 12.71
C GLN A 239 30.99 -13.43 12.40
N LEU A 240 30.04 -13.68 13.30
CA LEU A 240 28.90 -14.55 13.10
C LEU A 240 27.63 -13.73 12.82
N SER A 241 26.89 -14.11 11.78
CA SER A 241 25.54 -13.61 11.46
C SER A 241 24.57 -14.77 11.42
N HIS A 242 23.35 -14.54 11.90
CA HIS A 242 22.29 -15.54 12.00
C HIS A 242 20.95 -14.94 11.58
N LYS A 243 20.08 -15.80 11.04
CA LYS A 243 18.65 -15.54 10.87
C LYS A 243 17.85 -16.84 11.01
N THR A 244 16.58 -16.69 11.36
CA THR A 244 15.61 -17.79 11.38
C THR A 244 14.58 -17.58 10.29
N ASN A 245 14.23 -18.63 9.55
CA ASN A 245 13.07 -18.63 8.67
C ASN A 245 11.79 -18.67 9.52
N ILE A 246 10.97 -17.63 9.44
CA ILE A 246 9.76 -17.48 10.27
C ILE A 246 8.72 -18.58 9.98
N THR A 247 8.69 -19.10 8.74
CA THR A 247 7.71 -20.11 8.30
C THR A 247 8.19 -21.54 8.59
N SER A 248 9.45 -21.87 8.29
CA SER A 248 9.97 -23.23 8.45
C SER A 248 10.71 -23.48 9.76
N GLY A 249 11.06 -22.43 10.51
CA GLY A 249 11.90 -22.52 11.70
C GLY A 249 13.37 -22.84 11.42
N THR A 250 13.78 -22.89 10.14
CA THR A 250 15.15 -23.20 9.74
C THR A 250 16.12 -22.10 10.20
N GLU A 251 17.17 -22.50 10.92
CA GLU A 251 18.25 -21.61 11.33
C GLU A 251 19.31 -21.53 10.21
N THR A 252 19.68 -20.32 9.80
CA THR A 252 20.72 -20.06 8.80
C THR A 252 21.82 -19.19 9.40
N PHE A 253 23.07 -19.60 9.20
CA PHE A 253 24.26 -18.95 9.71
C PHE A 253 25.19 -18.57 8.57
N ALA A 254 25.85 -17.42 8.72
CA ALA A 254 26.94 -16.97 7.86
C ALA A 254 28.07 -16.45 8.73
N TRP A 255 29.29 -16.88 8.45
CA TRP A 255 30.47 -16.35 9.12
C TRP A 255 31.68 -16.33 8.20
N CYS A 256 32.64 -15.50 8.55
CA CYS A 256 33.96 -15.49 7.95
C CYS A 256 35.00 -15.94 8.99
N SER A 257 36.02 -16.67 8.55
CA SER A 257 37.19 -16.96 9.37
C SER A 257 38.12 -15.76 9.30
N SER A 258 38.61 -15.30 10.45
CA SER A 258 39.78 -14.43 10.46
C SER A 258 40.61 -14.69 11.69
N SER A 259 41.82 -15.19 11.46
CA SER A 259 42.90 -15.06 12.42
C SER A 259 44.07 -14.40 11.70
N GLY A 260 44.00 -13.06 11.54
CA GLY A 260 45.17 -12.26 11.16
C GLY A 260 46.38 -12.50 12.08
N TRP A 261 46.14 -13.05 13.26
CA TRP A 261 47.13 -13.48 14.24
C TRP A 261 48.06 -14.63 13.81
N ASN A 262 47.67 -15.47 12.85
CA ASN A 262 48.49 -16.64 12.49
C ASN A 262 48.88 -16.62 11.01
N ALA A 263 50.14 -16.28 10.75
CA ALA A 263 50.72 -16.24 9.40
C ALA A 263 50.60 -17.58 8.63
N LEU A 264 50.43 -18.70 9.35
CA LEU A 264 50.27 -20.04 8.77
C LEU A 264 48.93 -20.23 8.03
N TYR A 265 47.91 -19.39 8.29
CA TYR A 265 46.53 -19.62 7.81
C TYR A 265 45.92 -18.42 7.07
N SER A 266 46.79 -17.55 6.54
CA SER A 266 46.41 -16.39 5.71
C SER A 266 45.60 -16.76 4.46
N ASN A 267 45.60 -18.03 4.06
CA ASN A 267 44.85 -18.56 2.92
C ASN A 267 43.34 -18.71 3.15
N LEU A 268 42.85 -18.59 4.39
CA LEU A 268 41.42 -18.73 4.71
C LEU A 268 40.68 -17.39 4.90
N LEU A 269 41.40 -16.28 4.86
CA LEU A 269 40.85 -14.94 5.16
C LEU A 269 39.73 -14.50 4.20
N ASN A 270 39.67 -15.12 3.03
CA ASN A 270 38.70 -14.81 2.00
C ASN A 270 37.59 -15.86 1.87
N HIS A 271 37.42 -16.74 2.87
CA HIS A 271 36.40 -17.79 2.85
C HIS A 271 35.12 -17.36 3.58
N LEU A 272 33.97 -17.48 2.92
CA LEU A 272 32.64 -17.32 3.49
C LEU A 272 32.04 -18.71 3.74
N TYR A 273 31.60 -18.94 4.97
CA TYR A 273 30.97 -20.19 5.39
C TYR A 273 29.48 -19.96 5.66
N ILE A 274 28.66 -20.89 5.18
CA ILE A 274 27.20 -20.84 5.29
C ILE A 274 26.68 -22.18 5.79
N LEU A 275 25.92 -22.14 6.88
CA LEU A 275 25.10 -23.28 7.32
C LEU A 275 23.64 -22.91 7.17
N ASP A 276 22.90 -23.62 6.32
CA ASP A 276 21.49 -23.36 6.02
C ASP A 276 20.67 -24.61 6.33
N GLY A 277 20.11 -24.66 7.55
CA GLY A 277 19.61 -25.91 8.12
C GLY A 277 20.75 -26.93 8.24
N SER A 278 20.69 -28.02 7.49
CA SER A 278 21.75 -29.03 7.43
C SER A 278 22.74 -28.82 6.27
N ALA A 279 22.47 -27.88 5.35
CA ALA A 279 23.31 -27.66 4.20
C ALA A 279 24.52 -26.79 4.56
N GLN A 280 25.73 -27.38 4.46
CA GLN A 280 27.00 -26.71 4.68
C GLN A 280 27.60 -26.27 3.34
N ARG A 281 28.00 -25.01 3.22
CA ARG A 281 28.59 -24.44 2.00
C ARG A 281 29.76 -23.51 2.32
N GLU A 282 30.82 -23.66 1.54
CA GLU A 282 32.02 -22.82 1.60
C GLU A 282 32.17 -22.08 0.26
N PHE A 283 32.44 -20.78 0.33
CA PHE A 283 32.66 -19.94 -0.83
C PHE A 283 33.95 -19.15 -0.67
N VAL A 284 34.91 -19.41 -1.57
CA VAL A 284 36.17 -18.67 -1.63
C VAL A 284 35.95 -17.37 -2.42
N MET A 285 36.06 -16.24 -1.73
CA MET A 285 35.88 -14.92 -2.31
C MET A 285 37.19 -14.42 -2.91
N ASN A 286 37.23 -14.16 -4.20
CA ASN A 286 38.46 -13.66 -4.87
C ASN A 286 38.69 -12.15 -4.68
N TYR A 287 38.12 -11.56 -3.63
CA TYR A 287 38.11 -10.11 -3.37
C TYR A 287 38.88 -9.73 -2.10
N GLY A 288 39.75 -10.61 -1.62
CA GLY A 288 40.57 -10.39 -0.43
C GLY A 288 39.87 -10.74 0.89
N PRO A 289 40.49 -10.40 2.03
CA PRO A 289 39.98 -10.71 3.36
C PRO A 289 38.54 -10.23 3.57
N ILE A 290 37.69 -11.10 4.14
CA ILE A 290 36.31 -10.77 4.50
C ILE A 290 36.27 -10.22 5.92
N THR A 291 35.87 -8.96 6.07
CA THR A 291 35.83 -8.29 7.38
C THR A 291 34.45 -8.27 8.01
N GLY A 292 33.39 -8.55 7.25
CA GLY A 292 32.05 -8.53 7.80
C GLY A 292 31.00 -9.20 6.93
N VAL A 293 29.96 -9.70 7.60
CA VAL A 293 28.87 -10.49 7.00
C VAL A 293 27.52 -10.12 7.60
N ALA A 294 26.48 -9.96 6.77
CA ALA A 294 25.12 -9.72 7.23
C ALA A 294 24.05 -10.20 6.23
N PHE A 295 23.04 -10.92 6.71
CA PHE A 295 21.92 -11.35 5.87
C PHE A 295 21.03 -10.18 5.42
N SER A 296 20.54 -10.23 4.18
CA SER A 296 19.54 -9.28 3.72
C SER A 296 18.16 -9.56 4.31
N LYS A 297 17.42 -8.48 4.56
CA LYS A 297 15.99 -8.51 4.90
C LYS A 297 15.07 -8.37 3.69
N VAL A 298 15.57 -7.84 2.57
CA VAL A 298 14.81 -7.66 1.32
C VAL A 298 14.67 -8.99 0.59
N ASP A 299 15.80 -9.68 0.44
CA ASP A 299 15.88 -10.93 -0.30
C ASP A 299 16.44 -12.02 0.61
N PRO A 300 15.61 -13.03 0.99
CA PRO A 300 16.03 -14.05 1.93
C PRO A 300 17.10 -14.97 1.35
N SER A 301 17.50 -14.88 0.08
CA SER A 301 18.60 -15.66 -0.50
C SER A 301 19.97 -14.97 -0.42
N ILE A 302 20.01 -13.73 0.10
CA ILE A 302 21.18 -12.85 0.00
C ILE A 302 21.90 -12.69 1.33
N VAL A 303 23.24 -12.71 1.25
CA VAL A 303 24.16 -12.25 2.28
C VAL A 303 25.04 -11.14 1.70
N TYR A 304 25.25 -10.08 2.48
CA TYR A 304 26.21 -9.03 2.16
C TYR A 304 27.54 -9.36 2.83
N ILE A 305 28.63 -9.16 2.09
CA ILE A 305 29.99 -9.38 2.60
C ILE A 305 30.86 -8.15 2.34
N ALA A 306 31.65 -7.75 3.34
CA ALA A 306 32.65 -6.68 3.22
C ALA A 306 34.03 -7.30 2.93
N CYS A 307 34.69 -6.86 1.86
CA CYS A 307 35.96 -7.41 1.39
C CYS A 307 37.05 -6.33 1.22
N GLU A 308 38.24 -6.54 1.79
CA GLU A 308 39.33 -5.55 1.81
C GLU A 308 40.02 -5.32 0.45
N GLY A 309 39.76 -6.16 -0.56
CA GLY A 309 40.43 -6.11 -1.85
C GLY A 309 41.74 -6.91 -1.87
N THR A 310 42.30 -7.07 -3.06
CA THR A 310 43.51 -7.88 -3.31
C THR A 310 44.71 -7.02 -3.73
N GLY A 311 45.92 -7.55 -3.47
CA GLY A 311 47.19 -6.92 -3.83
C GLY A 311 47.50 -5.63 -3.06
N SER A 312 48.62 -4.98 -3.39
CA SER A 312 49.08 -3.75 -2.72
C SER A 312 48.16 -2.54 -2.95
N ASN A 313 47.33 -2.58 -3.99
CA ASN A 313 46.41 -1.50 -4.36
C ASN A 313 44.98 -1.74 -3.86
N TYR A 314 44.72 -2.83 -3.12
CA TYR A 314 43.39 -3.16 -2.59
C TYR A 314 42.30 -3.19 -3.69
N THR A 315 42.61 -3.82 -4.82
CA THR A 315 41.70 -3.87 -5.97
C THR A 315 40.48 -4.71 -5.64
N GLY A 316 39.28 -4.20 -5.98
CA GLY A 316 38.02 -4.88 -5.69
C GLY A 316 37.56 -4.74 -4.23
N ARG A 317 38.08 -3.78 -3.47
CA ARG A 317 37.62 -3.52 -2.10
C ARG A 317 36.19 -2.96 -2.09
N GLY A 318 35.34 -3.43 -1.19
CA GLY A 318 33.94 -2.96 -1.08
C GLY A 318 32.99 -3.98 -0.44
N ILE A 319 31.69 -3.70 -0.53
CA ILE A 319 30.63 -4.58 -0.04
C ILE A 319 29.97 -5.28 -1.23
N TYR A 320 29.90 -6.60 -1.19
CA TYR A 320 29.34 -7.43 -2.26
C TYR A 320 28.01 -8.04 -1.85
N LYS A 321 27.11 -8.15 -2.85
CA LYS A 321 25.87 -8.92 -2.75
C LYS A 321 26.14 -10.35 -3.22
N VAL A 322 25.92 -11.33 -2.35
CA VAL A 322 26.16 -12.75 -2.64
C VAL A 322 24.89 -13.55 -2.40
N ASN A 323 24.54 -14.39 -3.37
CA ASN A 323 23.53 -15.42 -3.15
C ASN A 323 24.18 -16.57 -2.36
N TYR A 324 23.80 -16.74 -1.08
CA TYR A 324 24.45 -17.73 -0.21
C TYR A 324 24.04 -19.18 -0.50
N THR A 325 23.01 -19.39 -1.33
CA THR A 325 22.60 -20.73 -1.75
C THR A 325 23.45 -21.23 -2.92
N THR A 326 23.88 -20.33 -3.82
CA THR A 326 24.64 -20.66 -5.03
C THR A 326 26.10 -20.22 -5.00
N GLY A 327 26.48 -19.30 -4.11
CA GLY A 327 27.78 -18.63 -4.11
C GLY A 327 27.93 -17.52 -5.15
N ALA A 328 26.89 -17.27 -5.95
CA ALA A 328 26.95 -16.29 -7.02
C ALA A 328 27.13 -14.86 -6.46
N VAL A 329 28.20 -14.20 -6.87
CA VAL A 329 28.45 -12.79 -6.56
C VAL A 329 27.68 -11.94 -7.57
N LEU A 330 26.64 -11.27 -7.09
CA LEU A 330 25.72 -10.49 -7.93
C LEU A 330 26.24 -9.08 -8.25
N GLY A 331 27.31 -8.66 -7.57
CA GLY A 331 27.99 -7.39 -7.81
C GLY A 331 28.42 -6.70 -6.52
N MET A 332 29.34 -5.74 -6.66
CA MET A 332 29.72 -4.82 -5.59
C MET A 332 28.69 -3.69 -5.51
N LEU A 333 28.29 -3.31 -4.30
CA LEU A 333 27.41 -2.16 -4.09
C LEU A 333 28.16 -0.87 -4.47
N SER A 334 27.58 -0.09 -5.38
CA SER A 334 28.18 1.17 -5.82
C SER A 334 28.40 2.13 -4.64
N GLY A 335 29.57 2.76 -4.56
CA GLY A 335 29.94 3.68 -3.46
C GLY A 335 30.47 3.01 -2.18
N SER A 336 30.48 1.68 -2.09
CA SER A 336 30.94 0.96 -0.89
C SER A 336 32.46 0.76 -0.76
N GLY A 337 33.25 1.30 -1.70
CA GLY A 337 34.70 1.04 -1.80
C GLY A 337 35.54 1.49 -0.59
N GLU A 338 35.00 2.36 0.27
CA GLU A 338 35.65 2.77 1.52
C GLU A 338 34.98 2.19 2.78
N TYR A 339 34.13 1.17 2.65
CA TYR A 339 33.32 0.63 3.75
C TYR A 339 33.52 -0.88 3.92
N ASN A 340 34.77 -1.31 3.87
CA ASN A 340 35.15 -2.73 3.77
C ASN A 340 36.05 -3.22 4.90
N ARG A 341 36.21 -2.43 5.96
CA ARG A 341 36.98 -2.79 7.17
C ARG A 341 36.11 -2.80 8.41
N THR A 342 34.94 -3.42 8.29
CA THR A 342 33.88 -3.29 9.28
C THR A 342 33.03 -4.54 9.38
N TRP A 343 32.54 -4.80 10.58
CA TRP A 343 31.44 -5.73 10.77
C TRP A 343 30.16 -5.13 10.22
N LEU A 344 29.54 -5.83 9.29
CA LEU A 344 28.23 -5.44 8.79
C LEU A 344 27.20 -5.78 9.86
N LYS A 345 26.53 -4.76 10.41
CA LYS A 345 25.53 -4.97 11.46
C LYS A 345 24.25 -4.22 11.19
N LYS A 346 23.15 -4.85 11.57
CA LYS A 346 21.83 -4.24 11.45
C LYS A 346 21.66 -3.20 12.54
N ALA A 347 21.20 -2.01 12.16
CA ALA A 347 20.86 -0.95 13.10
C ALA A 347 19.34 -0.92 13.39
N PRO A 348 18.90 -0.14 14.38
CA PRO A 348 17.49 -0.04 14.77
C PRO A 348 16.54 0.54 13.71
N ASP A 349 17.00 1.25 12.70
CA ASP A 349 16.14 1.63 11.57
C ASP A 349 15.86 0.45 10.61
N GLY A 350 16.46 -0.72 10.85
CA GLY A 350 16.28 -1.92 10.04
C GLY A 350 17.25 -2.04 8.87
N HIS A 351 18.16 -1.08 8.68
CA HIS A 351 19.19 -1.13 7.66
C HIS A 351 20.47 -1.78 8.17
N ILE A 352 21.38 -2.17 7.26
CA ILE A 352 22.69 -2.75 7.60
C ILE A 352 23.74 -1.67 7.43
N TYR A 353 24.60 -1.48 8.41
CA TYR A 353 25.55 -0.39 8.46
C TYR A 353 26.98 -0.87 8.35
N ALA A 354 27.82 0.04 7.88
CA ALA A 354 29.24 -0.14 7.67
C ALA A 354 29.97 1.15 8.08
N VAL A 355 31.19 1.02 8.61
CA VAL A 355 32.04 2.17 8.96
C VAL A 355 33.01 2.46 7.83
N ARG A 356 33.21 3.74 7.54
CA ARG A 356 34.22 4.18 6.57
C ARG A 356 35.62 3.77 7.06
N ASN A 357 36.53 3.44 6.15
CA ASN A 357 37.85 2.88 6.45
C ASN A 357 38.75 3.79 7.30
N ASP A 358 38.45 5.09 7.39
CA ASP A 358 39.14 6.05 8.28
C ASP A 358 38.44 6.23 9.65
N GLY A 359 37.30 5.57 9.85
CA GLY A 359 36.49 5.60 11.07
C GLY A 359 35.60 6.82 11.22
N ARG A 360 35.54 7.73 10.24
CA ARG A 360 34.90 9.06 10.41
C ARG A 360 33.42 9.12 10.05
N ALA A 361 32.88 8.12 9.38
CA ALA A 361 31.49 8.12 8.97
C ALA A 361 30.88 6.73 8.93
N LEU A 362 29.56 6.69 9.04
CA LEU A 362 28.74 5.51 8.76
C LEU A 362 28.16 5.60 7.35
N GLY A 363 28.16 4.46 6.68
CA GLY A 363 27.38 4.18 5.46
C GLY A 363 26.37 3.08 5.76
N ARG A 364 25.34 2.93 4.92
CA ARG A 364 24.35 1.87 5.10
C ARG A 364 23.90 1.23 3.80
N ILE A 365 23.54 -0.04 3.88
CA ILE A 365 22.78 -0.78 2.89
C ILE A 365 21.31 -0.60 3.22
N ASN A 366 20.62 0.21 2.42
CA ASN A 366 19.20 0.48 2.58
C ASN A 366 18.41 -0.81 2.28
N GLN A 367 17.81 -1.40 3.32
CA GLN A 367 17.01 -2.62 3.23
C GLN A 367 15.58 -2.40 2.68
N GLN A 368 15.32 -1.28 2.00
CA GLN A 368 14.14 -1.08 1.17
C GLN A 368 14.53 -1.03 -0.31
N SER A 369 15.59 -0.28 -0.65
CA SER A 369 16.05 -0.13 -2.04
C SER A 369 17.10 -1.15 -2.48
N GLY A 370 17.81 -1.76 -1.53
CA GLY A 370 18.97 -2.62 -1.78
C GLY A 370 20.27 -1.87 -2.11
N ASN A 371 20.24 -0.53 -2.16
CA ASN A 371 21.38 0.30 -2.51
C ASN A 371 22.26 0.62 -1.30
N PHE A 372 23.53 0.93 -1.56
CA PHE A 372 24.44 1.48 -0.56
C PHE A 372 24.40 3.02 -0.56
N GLU A 373 24.30 3.60 0.63
CA GLU A 373 24.26 5.03 0.89
C GLU A 373 25.47 5.39 1.75
N ALA A 374 26.46 6.08 1.16
CA ALA A 374 27.67 6.50 1.84
C ALA A 374 27.45 7.76 2.69
N ASP A 375 28.29 7.94 3.71
CA ASP A 375 28.38 9.12 4.58
C ASP A 375 27.04 9.63 5.16
N ILE A 376 26.10 8.71 5.41
CA ILE A 376 24.78 9.00 5.99
C ILE A 376 24.85 9.55 7.42
N PHE A 377 25.99 9.38 8.10
CA PHE A 377 26.29 10.00 9.38
C PHE A 377 27.80 10.20 9.52
N THR A 378 28.25 11.45 9.66
CA THR A 378 29.65 11.77 9.95
C THR A 378 29.81 12.03 11.45
N PHE A 379 30.81 11.41 12.07
CA PHE A 379 31.07 11.62 13.49
C PHE A 379 31.49 13.09 13.76
N PRO A 380 30.96 13.73 14.81
CA PRO A 380 31.21 15.14 15.11
C PRO A 380 32.66 15.41 15.52
N ASP A 381 33.02 16.69 15.57
CA ASP A 381 34.31 17.20 16.09
C ASP A 381 35.56 16.57 15.45
N ASN A 382 35.47 16.14 14.19
CA ASN A 382 36.52 15.40 13.47
C ASN A 382 36.96 14.12 14.20
N MET A 383 36.11 13.56 15.05
CA MET A 383 36.39 12.32 15.75
C MET A 383 36.21 11.11 14.82
N LYS A 384 36.79 9.98 15.23
CA LYS A 384 36.63 8.70 14.53
C LYS A 384 36.20 7.63 15.52
N LEU A 385 35.40 6.68 15.05
CA LEU A 385 35.10 5.47 15.80
C LEU A 385 36.40 4.78 16.19
N ASN A 386 36.50 4.32 17.43
CA ASN A 386 37.69 3.59 17.84
C ASN A 386 37.75 2.25 17.07
N SER A 387 38.91 1.93 16.52
CA SER A 387 39.14 0.72 15.73
C SER A 387 39.89 -0.33 16.54
N TYR A 388 39.63 -1.59 16.25
CA TYR A 388 40.50 -2.68 16.64
C TYR A 388 41.68 -2.81 15.68
N TYR A 389 42.90 -3.00 16.20
CA TYR A 389 44.09 -3.29 15.39
C TYR A 389 44.23 -4.79 15.22
N ASP A 390 44.21 -5.28 13.98
CA ASP A 390 44.59 -6.66 13.66
C ASP A 390 45.90 -6.70 12.85
N ILE A 391 46.68 -7.76 13.05
CA ILE A 391 47.96 -8.05 12.39
C ILE A 391 47.67 -8.72 11.03
N ILE A 392 46.78 -8.17 10.21
CA ILE A 392 46.69 -8.63 8.81
C ILE A 392 47.91 -8.09 8.06
N THR A 393 49.04 -8.80 8.11
CA THR A 393 50.26 -8.40 7.39
C THR A 393 50.12 -8.72 5.90
N THR A 394 49.39 -7.89 5.16
CA THR A 394 49.52 -7.84 3.71
C THR A 394 50.59 -6.80 3.38
N GLY A 395 51.81 -7.24 3.06
CA GLY A 395 52.91 -6.32 2.74
C GLY A 395 53.43 -5.45 3.90
N GLY A 396 53.18 -5.84 5.17
CA GLY A 396 53.75 -5.18 6.35
C GLY A 396 52.94 -4.01 6.94
N VAL A 397 51.68 -3.81 6.51
CA VAL A 397 50.79 -2.75 7.02
C VAL A 397 49.79 -3.31 8.03
N THR A 398 49.68 -2.70 9.22
CA THR A 398 48.64 -3.02 10.22
C THR A 398 47.30 -2.42 9.80
N HIS A 399 46.25 -3.24 9.72
CA HIS A 399 44.92 -2.79 9.31
C HIS A 399 44.04 -2.45 10.54
N LYS A 400 43.12 -1.49 10.36
CA LYS A 400 42.14 -1.07 11.36
C LYS A 400 40.78 -1.64 11.01
N LEU A 401 40.15 -2.31 11.96
CA LEU A 401 38.82 -2.92 11.81
C LEU A 401 37.82 -2.25 12.75
N PHE A 402 36.58 -2.08 12.29
CA PHE A 402 35.53 -1.39 13.04
C PHE A 402 34.38 -2.33 13.40
N TYR A 403 34.06 -2.39 14.68
CA TYR A 403 32.95 -3.17 15.22
C TYR A 403 31.71 -2.30 15.41
N LEU A 404 30.57 -2.82 14.98
CA LEU A 404 29.26 -2.19 15.14
C LEU A 404 28.38 -3.00 16.11
N PRO A 405 27.48 -2.36 16.87
CA PRO A 405 26.50 -3.08 17.68
C PRO A 405 25.46 -3.80 16.80
N ASP A 406 24.96 -4.95 17.24
CA ASP A 406 23.84 -5.65 16.58
C ASP A 406 22.48 -5.03 16.93
N ASP A 407 21.39 -5.43 16.26
CA ASP A 407 20.01 -5.06 16.64
C ASP A 407 19.24 -6.21 17.30
N ASN A 408 19.16 -6.18 18.63
CA ASN A 408 18.54 -7.22 19.46
C ASN A 408 17.05 -6.97 19.71
N ARG A 409 16.33 -6.13 18.96
CA ARG A 409 14.88 -5.96 19.20
C ARG A 409 14.11 -7.25 18.86
N PRO A 410 13.17 -7.70 19.71
CA PRO A 410 12.30 -8.81 19.35
C PRO A 410 11.47 -8.40 18.12
N LEU A 411 11.44 -9.26 17.12
CA LEU A 411 10.58 -9.04 15.95
C LEU A 411 9.12 -9.22 16.40
N SER A 412 8.37 -8.12 16.43
CA SER A 412 6.91 -8.15 16.65
C SER A 412 6.21 -7.74 15.36
N THR A 413 5.31 -8.58 14.88
CA THR A 413 4.56 -8.33 13.64
C THR A 413 3.42 -7.34 13.93
N LEU A 414 3.42 -6.18 13.27
CA LEU A 414 2.27 -5.26 13.25
C LEU A 414 1.25 -5.75 12.22
N THR A 415 -0.01 -5.86 12.64
CA THR A 415 -1.14 -6.23 11.78
C THR A 415 -2.28 -5.24 11.97
N ALA A 416 -3.16 -5.13 10.97
CA ALA A 416 -4.35 -4.30 11.07
C ALA A 416 -5.55 -4.95 10.38
N THR A 417 -6.72 -4.81 10.98
CA THR A 417 -8.02 -5.17 10.41
C THR A 417 -8.85 -3.91 10.20
N PHE A 418 -9.90 -4.00 9.38
CA PHE A 418 -10.75 -2.85 9.11
C PHE A 418 -12.22 -3.25 9.00
N THR A 419 -13.09 -2.27 9.22
CA THR A 419 -14.53 -2.33 8.94
C THR A 419 -14.95 -1.08 8.19
N THR A 420 -16.00 -1.22 7.37
CA THR A 420 -16.57 -0.13 6.58
C THR A 420 -18.09 -0.11 6.67
N THR A 421 -18.68 1.04 6.37
CA THR A 421 -20.12 1.20 6.15
C THR A 421 -20.40 1.63 4.72
N TYR A 422 -21.64 1.45 4.28
CA TYR A 422 -22.10 1.97 3.01
C TYR A 422 -22.26 3.49 3.06
N THR A 423 -22.06 4.15 1.92
CA THR A 423 -22.43 5.55 1.76
C THR A 423 -23.76 5.67 1.00
N SER A 424 -24.52 6.72 1.29
CA SER A 424 -25.64 7.13 0.44
C SER A 424 -25.14 7.87 -0.81
N PRO A 425 -25.83 7.73 -1.97
CA PRO A 425 -25.51 8.48 -3.18
C PRO A 425 -25.42 9.99 -2.95
N CYS A 426 -24.30 10.58 -3.38
CA CYS A 426 -24.05 12.03 -3.34
C CYS A 426 -24.09 12.68 -1.95
N GLN A 427 -23.99 11.90 -0.87
CA GLN A 427 -24.00 12.41 0.51
C GLN A 427 -22.71 12.12 1.28
N ASN A 428 -21.87 11.23 0.78
CA ASN A 428 -20.60 10.83 1.40
C ASN A 428 -20.78 10.39 2.86
N THR A 429 -21.78 9.57 3.18
CA THR A 429 -22.07 9.16 4.57
C THR A 429 -21.25 7.96 5.04
N GLY A 430 -20.35 7.44 4.20
CA GLY A 430 -19.55 6.26 4.52
C GLY A 430 -18.57 6.52 5.65
N THR A 431 -18.24 5.44 6.37
CA THR A 431 -17.26 5.44 7.45
C THR A 431 -16.32 4.25 7.31
N ALA A 432 -15.10 4.41 7.80
CA ALA A 432 -14.11 3.34 7.89
C ALA A 432 -13.44 3.38 9.27
N THR A 433 -13.17 2.21 9.84
CA THR A 433 -12.42 2.07 11.09
C THR A 433 -11.33 1.02 10.91
N VAL A 434 -10.12 1.33 11.37
CA VAL A 434 -8.96 0.44 11.33
C VAL A 434 -8.54 0.12 12.75
N ALA A 435 -8.39 -1.16 13.05
CA ALA A 435 -7.92 -1.66 14.35
C ALA A 435 -6.54 -2.32 14.17
N ALA A 436 -5.54 -1.78 14.87
CA ALA A 436 -4.17 -2.27 14.83
C ALA A 436 -3.87 -3.21 16.01
N THR A 437 -3.13 -4.29 15.76
CA THR A 437 -2.70 -5.26 16.78
C THR A 437 -1.29 -5.77 16.52
N GLY A 438 -0.57 -6.17 17.57
CA GLY A 438 0.88 -6.46 17.48
C GLY A 438 1.71 -5.17 17.48
N GLY A 439 2.99 -5.24 17.12
CA GLY A 439 3.88 -4.07 17.19
C GLY A 439 3.98 -3.47 18.60
N THR A 440 4.19 -2.16 18.72
CA THR A 440 4.23 -1.45 20.01
C THR A 440 3.41 -0.15 20.01
N ALA A 441 2.45 -0.05 20.92
CA ALA A 441 1.65 1.15 21.10
C ALA A 441 2.48 2.33 21.67
N PRO A 442 2.08 3.60 21.41
CA PRO A 442 0.89 4.04 20.67
C PRO A 442 1.01 3.90 19.15
N TYR A 443 -0.14 3.78 18.46
CA TYR A 443 -0.22 3.76 17.00
C TYR A 443 -0.61 5.12 16.44
N THR A 444 -0.08 5.46 15.27
CA THR A 444 -0.47 6.62 14.46
C THR A 444 -1.12 6.14 13.16
N TYR A 445 -2.09 6.90 12.65
CA TYR A 445 -2.86 6.56 11.45
C TYR A 445 -2.68 7.68 10.43
N GLN A 446 -2.51 7.31 9.17
CA GLN A 446 -2.52 8.26 8.05
C GLN A 446 -3.40 7.72 6.94
N TRP A 447 -4.40 8.50 6.55
CA TRP A 447 -5.37 8.11 5.53
C TRP A 447 -5.06 8.71 4.16
N TYR A 448 -5.39 7.93 3.13
CA TYR A 448 -5.27 8.27 1.72
C TYR A 448 -6.53 7.82 0.98
N TYR A 449 -6.92 8.56 -0.04
CA TYR A 449 -7.84 8.05 -1.07
C TYR A 449 -7.02 7.67 -2.30
N LEU A 450 -7.46 6.64 -3.03
CA LEU A 450 -6.80 6.23 -4.27
C LEU A 450 -7.46 6.93 -5.47
N ASP A 451 -6.71 7.83 -6.11
CA ASP A 451 -7.08 8.44 -7.38
C ASP A 451 -6.32 7.73 -8.52
N ASN A 452 -7.05 7.08 -9.43
CA ASN A 452 -6.47 6.27 -10.52
C ASN A 452 -5.39 5.27 -10.04
N GLY A 453 -5.59 4.68 -8.86
CA GLY A 453 -4.66 3.74 -8.24
C GLY A 453 -3.43 4.38 -7.56
N GLN A 454 -3.34 5.72 -7.52
CA GLN A 454 -2.30 6.45 -6.82
C GLN A 454 -2.81 7.00 -5.48
N PRO A 455 -2.08 6.80 -4.37
CA PRO A 455 -2.52 7.29 -3.06
C PRO A 455 -2.36 8.80 -2.97
N VAL A 456 -3.45 9.50 -2.66
CA VAL A 456 -3.49 10.92 -2.40
C VAL A 456 -3.81 11.15 -0.92
N LEU A 457 -2.95 11.93 -0.26
CA LEU A 457 -3.05 12.21 1.17
C LEU A 457 -4.39 12.87 1.51
N MET A 458 -5.03 12.42 2.60
CA MET A 458 -6.19 13.09 3.20
C MET A 458 -5.71 13.91 4.42
N PRO A 459 -5.47 15.23 4.28
CA PRO A 459 -4.89 16.04 5.36
C PRO A 459 -5.84 16.14 6.55
N GLY A 460 -5.32 15.97 7.77
CA GLY A 460 -6.10 16.05 9.01
C GLY A 460 -6.81 14.76 9.43
N TYR A 461 -6.76 13.71 8.61
CA TYR A 461 -7.31 12.39 8.96
C TYR A 461 -6.23 11.53 9.61
N THR A 462 -6.13 11.61 10.93
CA THR A 462 -5.08 10.93 11.74
C THR A 462 -5.62 9.99 12.82
N THR A 463 -6.94 9.75 12.82
CA THR A 463 -7.62 8.89 13.79
C THR A 463 -7.87 7.49 13.23
N ALA A 464 -8.08 6.51 14.12
CA ALA A 464 -8.40 5.13 13.74
C ALA A 464 -9.73 5.00 12.97
N SER A 465 -10.66 5.92 13.19
CA SER A 465 -11.94 6.01 12.49
C SER A 465 -12.04 7.29 11.69
N VAL A 466 -12.62 7.20 10.49
CA VAL A 466 -12.89 8.31 9.60
C VAL A 466 -14.34 8.26 9.12
N THR A 467 -14.94 9.43 8.93
CA THR A 467 -16.31 9.61 8.48
C THR A 467 -16.35 10.51 7.26
N ASN A 468 -17.54 10.72 6.71
CA ASN A 468 -17.78 11.56 5.54
C ASN A 468 -17.10 11.02 4.26
N LEU A 469 -17.01 9.69 4.12
CA LEU A 469 -16.38 9.05 2.97
C LEU A 469 -17.37 8.86 1.82
N ALA A 470 -16.92 9.20 0.61
CA ALA A 470 -17.61 8.92 -0.64
C ALA A 470 -17.36 7.46 -1.08
N VAL A 471 -18.00 7.03 -2.17
CA VAL A 471 -17.60 5.79 -2.84
C VAL A 471 -16.17 5.95 -3.33
N GLY A 472 -15.34 4.95 -3.07
CA GLY A 472 -13.94 4.99 -3.43
C GLY A 472 -13.13 3.91 -2.74
N THR A 473 -11.88 3.78 -3.18
CA THR A 473 -10.89 2.95 -2.50
C THR A 473 -10.00 3.84 -1.65
N TYR A 474 -9.79 3.44 -0.40
CA TYR A 474 -9.02 4.17 0.57
C TYR A 474 -7.89 3.29 1.11
N GLN A 475 -6.82 3.94 1.55
CA GLN A 475 -5.72 3.30 2.24
C GLN A 475 -5.51 3.95 3.59
N CYS A 476 -5.18 3.14 4.59
CA CYS A 476 -4.72 3.62 5.87
C CYS A 476 -3.36 3.01 6.16
N VAL A 477 -2.37 3.86 6.41
CA VAL A 477 -1.04 3.46 6.89
C VAL A 477 -1.06 3.61 8.41
N VAL A 478 -0.92 2.49 9.11
CA VAL A 478 -0.77 2.47 10.56
C VAL A 478 0.70 2.31 10.88
N THR A 479 1.22 3.20 11.74
CA THR A 479 2.61 3.15 12.22
C THR A 479 2.63 2.99 13.72
N ASP A 480 3.39 2.01 14.22
CA ASP A 480 3.58 1.83 15.66
C ASP A 480 4.65 2.77 16.24
N ALA A 481 4.84 2.75 17.56
CA ALA A 481 5.79 3.62 18.26
C ALA A 481 7.25 3.38 17.85
N TYR A 482 7.55 2.24 17.20
CA TYR A 482 8.88 1.87 16.72
C TYR A 482 9.05 2.05 15.21
N GLY A 483 8.04 2.61 14.53
CA GLY A 483 8.10 2.90 13.10
C GLY A 483 7.77 1.71 12.19
N TYR A 484 7.32 0.58 12.72
CA TYR A 484 6.79 -0.49 11.88
C TYR A 484 5.47 -0.03 11.27
N THR A 485 5.32 -0.22 9.98
CA THR A 485 4.12 0.20 9.23
C THR A 485 3.35 -0.98 8.69
N VAL A 486 2.02 -0.94 8.77
CA VAL A 486 1.12 -1.81 8.01
C VAL A 486 0.16 -0.95 7.20
N THR A 487 -0.08 -1.33 5.94
CA THR A 487 -1.04 -0.64 5.07
C THR A 487 -2.25 -1.52 4.86
N VAL A 488 -3.44 -0.98 5.12
CA VAL A 488 -4.71 -1.63 4.77
C VAL A 488 -5.36 -0.88 3.62
N THR A 489 -5.92 -1.63 2.67
CA THR A 489 -6.72 -1.10 1.56
C THR A 489 -8.17 -1.53 1.75
N LEU A 490 -9.10 -0.58 1.70
CA LEU A 490 -10.52 -0.81 1.91
C LEU A 490 -11.36 -0.05 0.90
N VAL A 491 -12.60 -0.50 0.68
CA VAL A 491 -13.52 0.07 -0.30
C VAL A 491 -14.79 0.52 0.39
N ILE A 492 -15.21 1.76 0.11
CA ILE A 492 -16.55 2.26 0.44
C ILE A 492 -17.41 2.13 -0.82
N THR A 493 -18.56 1.47 -0.69
CA THR A 493 -19.53 1.29 -1.78
C THR A 493 -20.91 1.78 -1.35
N TYR A 494 -21.84 1.81 -2.31
CA TYR A 494 -23.26 1.92 -2.00
C TYR A 494 -23.81 0.61 -1.42
N ASP A 495 -24.95 0.68 -0.74
CA ASP A 495 -25.69 -0.52 -0.32
C ASP A 495 -26.22 -1.26 -1.55
N PRO A 496 -25.77 -2.50 -1.82
CA PRO A 496 -26.17 -3.25 -3.01
C PRO A 496 -27.65 -3.64 -3.01
N ASN A 497 -28.34 -3.58 -1.86
CA ASN A 497 -29.78 -3.84 -1.79
C ASN A 497 -30.62 -2.64 -2.27
N VAL A 498 -30.01 -1.46 -2.35
CA VAL A 498 -30.69 -0.20 -2.73
C VAL A 498 -30.19 0.30 -4.09
N VAL A 499 -28.88 0.17 -4.34
CA VAL A 499 -28.21 0.70 -5.53
C VAL A 499 -27.78 -0.44 -6.46
N VAL A 500 -28.20 -0.35 -7.72
CA VAL A 500 -27.76 -1.21 -8.80
C VAL A 500 -26.56 -0.57 -9.49
N SER A 501 -25.40 -1.21 -9.38
CA SER A 501 -24.15 -0.76 -10.01
C SER A 501 -24.06 -1.20 -11.48
N GLY A 502 -23.38 -0.39 -12.30
CA GLY A 502 -23.09 -0.72 -13.70
C GLY A 502 -24.26 -0.61 -14.69
N MET A 503 -23.96 -0.78 -15.99
CA MET A 503 -24.92 -0.75 -17.10
C MET A 503 -25.36 -2.17 -17.51
N ASN A 504 -26.34 -2.71 -16.80
CA ASN A 504 -26.78 -4.10 -16.96
C ASN A 504 -28.06 -4.24 -17.78
N TYR A 505 -28.29 -5.44 -18.33
CA TYR A 505 -29.59 -5.79 -18.89
C TYR A 505 -30.59 -6.03 -17.76
N ILE A 506 -31.75 -5.39 -17.82
CA ILE A 506 -32.86 -5.74 -16.93
C ILE A 506 -33.53 -7.02 -17.46
N SER A 507 -33.95 -7.91 -16.55
CA SER A 507 -34.63 -9.14 -16.94
C SER A 507 -35.97 -8.82 -17.63
N GLY A 508 -36.27 -9.56 -18.69
CA GLY A 508 -37.58 -9.50 -19.34
C GLY A 508 -38.71 -9.95 -18.41
N GLY A 509 -39.92 -9.48 -18.68
CA GLY A 509 -41.11 -9.75 -17.86
C GLY A 509 -41.58 -8.53 -17.07
N THR A 510 -42.34 -8.78 -16.00
CA THR A 510 -42.97 -7.73 -15.18
C THR A 510 -42.24 -7.57 -13.85
N HIS A 511 -41.87 -6.32 -13.52
CA HIS A 511 -41.34 -5.89 -12.23
C HIS A 511 -42.39 -5.03 -11.54
N THR A 512 -42.70 -5.30 -10.28
CA THR A 512 -43.82 -4.66 -9.57
C THR A 512 -43.39 -4.10 -8.22
N ASN A 513 -43.82 -2.87 -7.88
CA ASN A 513 -43.59 -2.22 -6.57
C ASN A 513 -42.12 -2.08 -6.16
N GLU A 514 -41.20 -2.06 -7.12
CA GLU A 514 -39.77 -1.95 -6.82
C GLU A 514 -39.34 -0.49 -6.67
N THR A 515 -38.46 -0.25 -5.69
CA THR A 515 -37.69 1.00 -5.59
C THR A 515 -36.21 0.68 -5.75
N LYS A 516 -35.57 1.24 -6.78
CA LYS A 516 -34.16 1.00 -7.11
C LYS A 516 -33.47 2.30 -7.49
N ILE A 517 -32.20 2.42 -7.13
CA ILE A 517 -31.33 3.51 -7.59
C ILE A 517 -30.31 2.93 -8.56
N PHE A 518 -30.17 3.49 -9.75
CA PHE A 518 -29.21 3.04 -10.75
C PHE A 518 -28.03 3.99 -10.84
N GLU A 519 -26.83 3.43 -10.68
CA GLU A 519 -25.57 4.18 -10.80
C GLU A 519 -25.28 4.58 -12.25
N GLN A 520 -25.43 3.66 -13.20
CA GLN A 520 -25.24 3.93 -14.65
C GLN A 520 -26.53 3.76 -15.46
N GLY A 521 -27.55 3.08 -14.91
CA GLY A 521 -28.85 2.82 -15.54
C GLY A 521 -29.04 1.35 -15.94
N PHE A 522 -29.86 1.08 -16.96
CA PHE A 522 -30.04 -0.28 -17.48
C PHE A 522 -30.37 -0.33 -18.98
N LYS A 523 -30.28 -1.53 -19.55
CA LYS A 523 -30.58 -1.84 -20.96
C LYS A 523 -31.78 -2.79 -21.07
N VAL A 524 -32.65 -2.54 -22.03
CA VAL A 524 -33.70 -3.47 -22.48
C VAL A 524 -33.21 -4.11 -23.78
N LYS A 525 -32.98 -5.42 -23.72
CA LYS A 525 -32.39 -6.18 -24.82
C LYS A 525 -33.36 -6.26 -26.01
N ALA A 526 -32.82 -6.24 -27.23
CA ALA A 526 -33.61 -6.56 -28.43
C ALA A 526 -34.33 -7.92 -28.26
N GLY A 527 -35.61 -7.96 -28.65
CA GLY A 527 -36.46 -9.15 -28.56
C GLY A 527 -37.08 -9.39 -27.18
N THR A 528 -36.83 -8.51 -26.20
CA THR A 528 -37.38 -8.61 -24.85
C THR A 528 -38.40 -7.51 -24.56
N THR A 529 -39.43 -7.87 -23.78
CA THR A 529 -40.39 -6.91 -23.22
C THR A 529 -40.17 -6.82 -21.72
N VAL A 530 -40.09 -5.59 -21.22
CA VAL A 530 -39.94 -5.27 -19.79
C VAL A 530 -41.10 -4.37 -19.40
N THR A 531 -41.88 -4.80 -18.42
CA THR A 531 -42.97 -4.02 -17.83
C THR A 531 -42.59 -3.62 -16.42
N LEU A 532 -42.56 -2.33 -16.15
CA LEU A 532 -42.38 -1.78 -14.81
C LEU A 532 -43.75 -1.30 -14.33
N ASN A 533 -44.25 -1.90 -13.26
CA ASN A 533 -45.58 -1.66 -12.72
C ASN A 533 -45.48 -1.09 -11.30
N ASN A 534 -45.93 0.15 -11.12
CA ASN A 534 -45.85 0.86 -9.85
C ASN A 534 -44.42 0.90 -9.26
N CYS A 535 -43.40 1.03 -10.12
CA CYS A 535 -42.00 1.12 -9.71
C CYS A 535 -41.59 2.59 -9.49
N ASN A 536 -40.60 2.79 -8.62
CA ASN A 536 -39.96 4.08 -8.39
C ASN A 536 -38.45 3.95 -8.59
N TYR A 537 -37.99 4.23 -9.80
CA TYR A 537 -36.59 4.10 -10.17
C TYR A 537 -35.92 5.46 -10.21
N GLN A 538 -34.77 5.55 -9.55
CA GLN A 538 -33.96 6.76 -9.49
C GLN A 538 -32.65 6.55 -10.23
N PHE A 539 -32.12 7.62 -10.82
CA PHE A 539 -30.93 7.56 -11.68
C PHE A 539 -29.89 8.58 -11.19
N MET A 540 -28.66 8.11 -11.02
CA MET A 540 -27.54 9.00 -10.69
C MET A 540 -27.18 9.91 -11.87
N PRO A 541 -26.42 10.99 -11.66
CA PRO A 541 -25.98 11.86 -12.74
C PRO A 541 -25.23 11.07 -13.82
N GLY A 542 -25.60 11.29 -15.09
CA GLY A 542 -25.05 10.53 -16.23
C GLY A 542 -25.67 9.15 -16.47
N ALA A 543 -26.46 8.60 -15.53
CA ALA A 543 -27.14 7.33 -15.74
C ALA A 543 -28.22 7.44 -16.83
N LYS A 544 -28.44 6.35 -17.57
CA LYS A 544 -29.35 6.32 -18.73
C LYS A 544 -30.07 4.99 -18.92
N VAL A 545 -31.21 5.04 -19.59
CA VAL A 545 -31.93 3.82 -20.00
C VAL A 545 -31.78 3.64 -21.49
N ILE A 546 -31.42 2.43 -21.93
CA ILE A 546 -31.29 2.11 -23.36
C ILE A 546 -32.33 1.06 -23.72
N VAL A 547 -33.16 1.35 -24.71
CA VAL A 547 -34.02 0.37 -25.38
C VAL A 547 -33.40 0.06 -26.74
N GLU A 548 -32.92 -1.16 -26.91
CA GLU A 548 -32.19 -1.57 -28.12
C GLU A 548 -33.11 -1.69 -29.34
N GLN A 549 -32.58 -1.32 -30.51
CA GLN A 549 -33.22 -1.58 -31.81
C GLN A 549 -33.22 -3.07 -32.16
N GLY A 550 -34.09 -3.46 -33.08
CA GLY A 550 -34.13 -4.81 -33.63
C GLY A 550 -33.00 -5.11 -34.60
N VAL A 551 -32.83 -6.39 -34.90
CA VAL A 551 -31.86 -6.89 -35.89
C VAL A 551 -32.61 -7.20 -37.17
N ILE A 552 -32.14 -6.63 -38.28
CA ILE A 552 -32.67 -6.88 -39.63
C ILE A 552 -31.62 -7.60 -40.49
N SER A 553 -32.07 -8.29 -41.52
CA SER A 553 -31.25 -8.72 -42.65
C SER A 553 -31.75 -8.03 -43.90
N GLU A 554 -30.82 -7.46 -44.68
CA GLU A 554 -31.05 -6.69 -45.90
C GLU A 554 -31.55 -5.25 -45.66
N ASN A 555 -31.10 -4.34 -46.53
CA ASN A 555 -31.50 -2.94 -46.54
C ASN A 555 -32.38 -2.69 -47.78
N ASN A 556 -33.64 -3.15 -47.71
CA ASN A 556 -34.65 -2.91 -48.74
C ASN A 556 -35.91 -2.27 -48.12
N ASN A 557 -36.95 -2.02 -48.93
CA ASN A 557 -38.19 -1.39 -48.46
C ASN A 557 -39.10 -2.34 -47.64
N ASN A 558 -38.72 -3.59 -47.43
CA ASN A 558 -39.42 -4.56 -46.61
C ASN A 558 -38.41 -5.52 -45.93
N PRO A 559 -37.56 -5.01 -45.02
CA PRO A 559 -36.43 -5.76 -44.50
C PRO A 559 -36.90 -6.92 -43.63
N ILE A 560 -36.19 -8.04 -43.68
CA ILE A 560 -36.49 -9.19 -42.82
C ILE A 560 -36.08 -8.83 -41.39
N ILE A 561 -37.03 -8.86 -40.45
CA ILE A 561 -36.78 -8.57 -39.03
C ILE A 561 -36.45 -9.88 -38.31
N ASN A 562 -35.17 -10.10 -38.04
CA ASN A 562 -34.67 -11.28 -37.34
C ASN A 562 -35.03 -11.23 -35.85
N VAL A 563 -34.78 -10.09 -35.22
CA VAL A 563 -35.07 -9.85 -33.79
C VAL A 563 -35.83 -8.54 -33.67
N SER A 564 -36.95 -8.53 -32.94
CA SER A 564 -37.68 -7.29 -32.68
C SER A 564 -36.84 -6.33 -31.82
N GLY A 565 -37.07 -5.03 -31.87
CA GLY A 565 -36.52 -4.10 -30.88
C GLY A 565 -37.02 -4.44 -29.47
N GLY A 566 -36.29 -3.98 -28.47
CA GLY A 566 -36.71 -4.08 -27.08
C GLY A 566 -37.98 -3.24 -26.84
N VAL A 567 -38.80 -3.68 -25.89
CA VAL A 567 -40.02 -2.97 -25.49
C VAL A 567 -39.94 -2.65 -24.00
N LEU A 568 -39.95 -1.37 -23.65
CA LEU A 568 -40.06 -0.89 -22.27
C LEU A 568 -41.46 -0.34 -22.03
N ILE A 569 -42.15 -0.85 -21.02
CA ILE A 569 -43.46 -0.39 -20.60
C ILE A 569 -43.34 0.20 -19.19
N LEU A 570 -43.69 1.47 -19.05
CA LEU A 570 -43.85 2.15 -17.76
C LEU A 570 -45.34 2.24 -17.45
N ASP A 571 -45.76 1.59 -16.37
CA ASP A 571 -47.13 1.53 -15.90
C ASP A 571 -47.17 2.01 -14.45
N ALA A 572 -47.82 3.14 -14.17
CA ALA A 572 -47.77 3.83 -12.87
C ALA A 572 -46.35 4.00 -12.30
N THR A 573 -45.35 4.12 -13.18
CA THR A 573 -43.93 4.05 -12.79
C THR A 573 -43.29 5.42 -12.87
N THR A 574 -42.46 5.75 -11.88
CA THR A 574 -41.71 7.00 -11.82
C THR A 574 -40.23 6.76 -12.09
N PHE A 575 -39.68 7.47 -13.07
CA PHE A 575 -38.26 7.62 -13.35
C PHE A 575 -37.84 9.05 -12.99
N LYS A 576 -36.84 9.20 -12.13
CA LYS A 576 -36.34 10.52 -11.70
C LYS A 576 -34.84 10.52 -11.39
N SER A 577 -34.22 11.69 -11.32
CA SER A 577 -32.86 11.79 -10.76
C SER A 577 -32.86 11.45 -9.27
N VAL A 578 -31.70 11.06 -8.75
CA VAL A 578 -31.48 10.98 -7.30
C VAL A 578 -31.47 12.40 -6.71
N PRO A 579 -32.41 12.77 -5.82
CA PRO A 579 -32.55 14.17 -5.37
C PRO A 579 -31.29 14.72 -4.66
N ALA A 580 -30.63 13.90 -3.85
CA ALA A 580 -29.43 14.28 -3.11
C ALA A 580 -28.26 14.66 -4.02
N CYS A 581 -28.25 14.17 -5.27
CA CYS A 581 -27.21 14.52 -6.24
C CYS A 581 -27.38 15.91 -6.84
N ASN A 582 -28.55 16.53 -6.70
CA ASN A 582 -28.89 17.84 -7.26
C ASN A 582 -28.46 18.02 -8.73
N ASN A 583 -28.55 16.94 -9.50
CA ASN A 583 -28.11 16.90 -10.88
C ASN A 583 -28.95 15.91 -11.68
N ARG A 584 -28.96 16.10 -13.00
CA ARG A 584 -29.86 15.41 -13.93
C ARG A 584 -29.28 14.08 -14.37
N TRP A 585 -30.16 13.12 -14.59
CA TRP A 585 -29.82 11.89 -15.31
C TRP A 585 -29.99 12.10 -16.81
N GLN A 586 -29.42 11.22 -17.64
CA GLN A 586 -29.37 11.45 -19.08
C GLN A 586 -30.75 11.33 -19.74
N GLY A 587 -31.58 10.38 -19.26
CA GLY A 587 -32.88 10.04 -19.81
C GLY A 587 -32.91 8.69 -20.55
N ILE A 588 -33.91 8.51 -21.42
CA ILE A 588 -34.17 7.25 -22.14
C ILE A 588 -33.76 7.38 -23.61
N GLU A 589 -32.83 6.51 -24.05
CA GLU A 589 -32.50 6.31 -25.46
C GLU A 589 -33.36 5.16 -26.02
N VAL A 590 -34.33 5.49 -26.87
CA VAL A 590 -35.15 4.51 -27.60
C VAL A 590 -34.58 4.36 -29.00
N ARG A 591 -33.69 3.39 -29.18
CA ARG A 591 -32.92 3.25 -30.43
C ARG A 591 -33.80 2.59 -31.49
N GLY A 592 -33.84 3.20 -32.67
CA GLY A 592 -34.52 2.69 -33.86
C GLY A 592 -33.54 2.24 -34.93
N ASN A 593 -34.00 1.40 -35.85
CA ASN A 593 -33.26 1.08 -37.05
C ASN A 593 -33.66 2.05 -38.18
N ARG A 594 -32.74 2.94 -38.55
CA ARG A 594 -32.96 4.00 -39.55
C ARG A 594 -33.38 3.48 -40.93
N THR A 595 -32.89 2.30 -41.32
CA THR A 595 -33.16 1.71 -42.65
C THR A 595 -34.39 0.84 -42.67
N ALA A 596 -35.10 0.68 -41.55
CA ALA A 596 -36.32 -0.11 -41.43
C ALA A 596 -37.55 0.77 -41.15
N HIS A 597 -38.73 0.32 -41.57
CA HIS A 597 -40.01 0.94 -41.24
C HIS A 597 -40.42 0.68 -39.77
N GLN A 598 -41.46 1.38 -39.30
CA GLN A 598 -42.02 1.19 -37.96
C GLN A 598 -43.16 0.16 -37.89
N ALA A 599 -43.63 -0.37 -39.04
CA ALA A 599 -44.68 -1.38 -39.07
C ALA A 599 -44.24 -2.69 -38.38
N THR A 600 -45.20 -3.37 -37.74
CA THR A 600 -45.01 -4.70 -37.19
C THR A 600 -45.31 -5.74 -38.26
N ILE A 601 -44.31 -6.55 -38.62
CA ILE A 601 -44.45 -7.64 -39.60
C ILE A 601 -44.19 -8.96 -38.90
N ALA A 602 -45.12 -9.91 -39.05
CA ALA A 602 -45.06 -11.22 -38.37
C ALA A 602 -44.78 -11.11 -36.85
N GLY A 603 -45.38 -10.11 -36.19
CA GLY A 603 -45.23 -9.86 -34.76
C GLY A 603 -43.93 -9.17 -34.33
N LYS A 604 -43.03 -8.82 -35.27
CA LYS A 604 -41.75 -8.16 -34.98
C LYS A 604 -41.72 -6.73 -35.51
N CYS A 605 -41.07 -5.83 -34.78
CA CYS A 605 -40.81 -4.46 -35.20
C CYS A 605 -39.32 -4.19 -35.05
N ALA A 606 -38.68 -3.60 -36.07
CA ALA A 606 -37.23 -3.33 -36.02
C ALA A 606 -36.85 -2.19 -35.07
N GLN A 607 -37.84 -1.46 -34.55
CA GLN A 607 -37.63 -0.29 -33.71
C GLN A 607 -37.69 -0.66 -32.23
N GLY A 608 -36.80 -0.08 -31.43
CA GLY A 608 -37.00 -0.03 -29.98
C GLY A 608 -38.27 0.75 -29.67
N LYS A 609 -38.98 0.33 -28.61
CA LYS A 609 -40.29 0.90 -28.26
C LYS A 609 -40.39 1.23 -26.78
N LEU A 610 -40.85 2.44 -26.49
CA LEU A 610 -41.25 2.89 -25.16
C LEU A 610 -42.78 3.07 -25.12
N ILE A 611 -43.42 2.51 -24.10
CA ILE A 611 -44.83 2.69 -23.81
C ILE A 611 -44.94 3.24 -22.40
N THR A 612 -45.70 4.32 -22.20
CA THR A 612 -45.93 4.89 -20.86
C THR A 612 -47.43 5.08 -20.62
N ARG A 613 -47.90 4.73 -19.42
CA ARG A 613 -49.33 4.79 -19.07
C ARG A 613 -49.58 4.97 -17.58
N ASN A 614 -50.85 5.21 -17.24
CA ASN A 614 -51.40 5.22 -15.88
C ASN A 614 -50.63 6.11 -14.90
N ASN A 615 -50.44 7.39 -15.24
CA ASN A 615 -49.72 8.39 -14.44
C ASN A 615 -48.24 8.07 -14.21
N SER A 616 -47.61 7.35 -15.15
CA SER A 616 -46.15 7.23 -15.17
C SER A 616 -45.50 8.60 -15.30
N THR A 617 -44.34 8.77 -14.67
CA THR A 617 -43.61 10.03 -14.62
C THR A 617 -42.17 9.84 -15.08
N ILE A 618 -41.70 10.69 -15.99
CA ILE A 618 -40.29 10.79 -16.36
C ILE A 618 -39.85 12.21 -16.03
N GLN A 619 -38.98 12.33 -15.04
CA GLN A 619 -38.65 13.60 -14.41
C GLN A 619 -37.14 13.84 -14.30
N ASP A 620 -36.75 15.12 -14.34
CA ASP A 620 -35.38 15.58 -14.05
C ASP A 620 -34.30 14.98 -14.97
N ALA A 621 -34.67 14.61 -16.20
CA ALA A 621 -33.74 14.15 -17.23
C ALA A 621 -33.15 15.33 -18.01
N ILE A 622 -31.97 15.13 -18.61
CA ILE A 622 -31.47 16.00 -19.68
C ILE A 622 -32.43 15.86 -20.87
N CYS A 623 -32.57 14.66 -21.44
CA CYS A 623 -33.57 14.40 -22.47
C CYS A 623 -34.44 13.21 -22.06
N ALA A 624 -35.68 13.47 -21.63
CA ALA A 624 -36.55 12.43 -21.08
C ALA A 624 -36.67 11.23 -22.03
N VAL A 625 -36.89 11.50 -23.31
CA VAL A 625 -36.91 10.48 -24.37
C VAL A 625 -36.23 10.99 -25.63
N ALA A 626 -35.12 10.36 -26.00
CA ALA A 626 -34.49 10.48 -27.30
C ALA A 626 -34.84 9.25 -28.14
N LEU A 627 -35.45 9.43 -29.32
CA LEU A 627 -35.81 8.33 -30.23
C LEU A 627 -34.63 7.87 -31.11
N TRP A 628 -33.42 8.00 -30.55
CA TRP A 628 -32.14 7.70 -31.13
C TRP A 628 -31.07 7.65 -30.03
N GLN A 629 -29.90 7.09 -30.35
CA GLN A 629 -28.69 7.24 -29.55
C GLN A 629 -27.99 8.54 -29.96
N PRO A 630 -27.78 9.50 -29.03
CA PRO A 630 -26.98 10.70 -29.29
C PRO A 630 -25.67 10.41 -30.01
N ASP A 631 -25.33 11.26 -30.97
CA ASP A 631 -24.17 11.17 -31.87
C ASP A 631 -24.14 9.95 -32.83
N ASN A 632 -25.20 9.15 -32.89
CA ASN A 632 -25.31 8.01 -33.79
C ASN A 632 -26.57 8.05 -34.66
N TRP A 633 -26.45 8.70 -35.82
CA TRP A 633 -27.54 8.88 -36.79
C TRP A 633 -28.17 7.58 -37.30
N ASN A 634 -27.46 6.45 -37.26
CA ASN A 634 -28.00 5.16 -37.71
C ASN A 634 -29.06 4.58 -36.78
N THR A 635 -29.24 5.17 -35.60
CA THR A 635 -30.15 4.67 -34.56
C THR A 635 -31.47 5.45 -34.46
N THR A 636 -31.79 6.29 -35.45
CA THR A 636 -33.05 7.04 -35.50
C THR A 636 -34.22 6.12 -35.87
N GLY A 637 -35.42 6.43 -35.40
CA GLY A 637 -36.66 5.72 -35.78
C GLY A 637 -37.38 5.02 -34.63
N GLY A 638 -36.87 5.17 -33.40
CA GLY A 638 -37.50 4.64 -32.20
C GLY A 638 -38.95 5.09 -32.04
N ILE A 639 -39.72 4.34 -31.27
CA ILE A 639 -41.16 4.55 -31.09
C ILE A 639 -41.47 4.92 -29.64
N ILE A 640 -42.30 5.93 -29.43
CA ILE A 640 -42.94 6.20 -28.14
C ILE A 640 -44.45 6.26 -28.25
N ASN A 641 -45.15 5.50 -27.40
CA ASN A 641 -46.59 5.61 -27.20
C ASN A 641 -46.88 5.95 -25.74
N ALA A 642 -47.07 7.24 -25.46
CA ALA A 642 -47.35 7.75 -24.14
C ALA A 642 -48.84 8.05 -23.97
N SER A 643 -49.40 7.64 -22.84
CA SER A 643 -50.77 7.93 -22.42
C SER A 643 -50.76 8.33 -20.95
N ASN A 644 -51.55 9.33 -20.52
CA ASN A 644 -51.64 9.70 -19.10
C ASN A 644 -50.26 9.76 -18.40
N THR A 645 -49.29 10.46 -18.99
CA THR A 645 -47.88 10.44 -18.56
C THR A 645 -47.40 11.86 -18.27
N TRP A 646 -46.59 12.00 -17.23
CA TRP A 646 -45.97 13.26 -16.82
C TRP A 646 -44.52 13.33 -17.28
N PHE A 647 -44.17 14.38 -18.01
CA PHE A 647 -42.81 14.73 -18.41
C PHE A 647 -42.40 16.00 -17.67
N THR A 648 -41.91 15.85 -16.45
CA THR A 648 -41.71 16.95 -15.50
C THR A 648 -40.27 17.42 -15.42
N ASN A 649 -40.03 18.71 -15.47
CA ASN A 649 -38.73 19.34 -15.25
C ASN A 649 -37.59 18.79 -16.13
N ASN A 650 -37.88 18.18 -17.28
CA ASN A 650 -36.85 17.72 -18.21
C ASN A 650 -36.33 18.90 -19.04
N THR A 651 -35.01 18.96 -19.34
CA THR A 651 -34.50 20.06 -20.20
C THR A 651 -35.05 19.96 -21.62
N LYS A 652 -35.40 18.73 -22.00
CA LYS A 652 -36.15 18.35 -23.20
C LYS A 652 -36.95 17.09 -22.89
N SER A 653 -38.24 17.07 -23.21
CA SER A 653 -39.11 15.91 -22.96
C SER A 653 -39.06 14.89 -24.11
N LEU A 654 -39.00 15.36 -25.35
CA LEU A 654 -38.90 14.51 -26.54
C LEU A 654 -37.88 15.07 -27.52
N HIS A 655 -37.02 14.19 -28.05
CA HIS A 655 -36.12 14.50 -29.13
C HIS A 655 -36.22 13.46 -30.24
N ALA A 656 -36.69 13.89 -31.41
CA ALA A 656 -36.80 13.05 -32.59
C ALA A 656 -36.13 13.74 -33.79
N LEU A 657 -35.16 13.07 -34.39
CA LEU A 657 -34.36 13.61 -35.48
C LEU A 657 -34.35 12.65 -36.67
N GLU A 658 -34.50 13.23 -37.85
CA GLU A 658 -34.14 12.70 -39.16
C GLU A 658 -34.50 11.23 -39.38
N TYR A 659 -35.79 10.96 -39.60
CA TYR A 659 -36.27 9.61 -39.88
C TYR A 659 -37.51 9.63 -40.77
N ASP A 660 -37.43 8.87 -41.86
CA ASP A 660 -38.51 8.66 -42.80
C ASP A 660 -39.13 7.29 -42.55
N ASN A 661 -40.29 7.26 -41.88
CA ASN A 661 -41.13 6.07 -41.85
C ASN A 661 -41.75 5.85 -43.25
N TYR A 662 -42.09 4.60 -43.54
CA TYR A 662 -42.62 4.21 -44.84
C TYR A 662 -43.47 2.95 -44.72
N VAL A 663 -44.30 2.73 -45.73
CA VAL A 663 -45.09 1.50 -45.86
C VAL A 663 -44.15 0.38 -46.31
N PRO A 664 -44.15 -0.81 -45.66
CA PRO A 664 -43.40 -1.95 -46.15
C PRO A 664 -43.96 -2.43 -47.50
N THR A 665 -43.14 -2.38 -48.54
CA THR A 665 -43.51 -2.83 -49.89
C THR A 665 -42.37 -3.62 -50.52
N ASN A 666 -42.70 -4.54 -51.44
CA ASN A 666 -41.71 -5.23 -52.26
C ASN A 666 -41.28 -4.41 -53.50
N ASP A 667 -41.72 -3.15 -53.60
CA ASP A 667 -41.36 -2.23 -54.69
C ASP A 667 -40.06 -1.49 -54.34
N SER A 668 -39.33 -1.07 -55.36
CA SER A 668 -38.20 -0.13 -55.30
C SER A 668 -38.60 1.26 -54.77
N ILE A 669 -39.87 1.67 -54.91
CA ILE A 669 -40.35 2.99 -54.50
C ILE A 669 -40.69 3.01 -53.00
N LYS A 670 -40.01 3.89 -52.25
CA LYS A 670 -40.28 4.13 -50.83
C LYS A 670 -41.48 5.07 -50.67
N VAL A 671 -42.63 4.54 -50.23
CA VAL A 671 -43.84 5.33 -49.95
C VAL A 671 -43.80 5.83 -48.50
N LEU A 672 -43.58 7.12 -48.31
CA LEU A 672 -43.50 7.74 -46.98
C LEU A 672 -44.80 7.54 -46.17
N ALA A 673 -44.64 7.26 -44.88
CA ALA A 673 -45.73 7.06 -43.93
C ALA A 673 -45.52 7.95 -42.69
N SER A 674 -46.60 8.22 -41.96
CA SER A 674 -46.53 8.91 -40.67
C SER A 674 -45.81 8.06 -39.63
N ASN A 675 -45.04 8.72 -38.76
CA ASN A 675 -44.47 8.09 -37.57
C ASN A 675 -45.61 7.52 -36.69
N VAL A 676 -45.35 6.39 -36.05
CA VAL A 676 -46.35 5.70 -35.20
C VAL A 676 -46.35 6.15 -33.74
N SER A 677 -45.50 7.13 -33.40
CA SER A 677 -45.41 7.70 -32.06
C SER A 677 -46.59 8.60 -31.73
N SER A 678 -47.08 8.49 -30.50
CA SER A 678 -48.27 9.20 -30.05
C SER A 678 -48.21 9.58 -28.57
N PHE A 679 -48.80 10.72 -28.24
CA PHE A 679 -48.99 11.22 -26.90
C PHE A 679 -50.48 11.50 -26.70
N THR A 680 -51.07 10.96 -25.64
CA THR A 680 -52.50 11.15 -25.33
C THR A 680 -52.64 11.50 -23.85
N ASN A 681 -53.28 12.62 -23.53
CA ASN A 681 -53.53 13.05 -22.16
C ASN A 681 -52.22 13.15 -21.35
N CYS A 682 -51.15 13.61 -21.99
CA CYS A 682 -49.83 13.74 -21.37
C CYS A 682 -49.59 15.17 -20.88
N ASN A 683 -48.88 15.31 -19.77
CA ASN A 683 -48.49 16.57 -19.20
C ASN A 683 -47.00 16.80 -19.42
N PHE A 684 -46.65 17.96 -19.98
CA PHE A 684 -45.28 18.43 -20.18
C PHE A 684 -45.12 19.72 -19.39
N ASN A 685 -44.41 19.66 -18.27
CA ASN A 685 -44.32 20.83 -17.40
C ASN A 685 -42.91 21.09 -16.90
N ILE A 686 -42.59 22.37 -16.80
CA ILE A 686 -41.53 22.87 -15.95
C ILE A 686 -42.18 23.49 -14.72
N THR A 687 -41.58 23.29 -13.55
CA THR A 687 -42.03 23.82 -12.26
C THR A 687 -40.97 24.72 -11.65
N SER A 688 -41.29 25.40 -10.55
CA SER A 688 -40.33 26.18 -9.78
C SER A 688 -39.18 25.33 -9.20
N SER A 689 -39.34 24.01 -9.12
CA SER A 689 -38.33 23.07 -8.66
C SER A 689 -37.38 22.57 -9.76
N TYR A 690 -37.37 23.23 -10.93
CA TYR A 690 -36.46 22.87 -12.02
C TYR A 690 -34.99 22.94 -11.57
N ILE A 691 -34.32 21.79 -11.57
CA ILE A 691 -32.89 21.71 -11.24
C ILE A 691 -32.03 22.02 -12.48
N PRO A 692 -31.14 23.02 -12.51
CA PRO A 692 -30.30 23.24 -13.70
C PRO A 692 -29.28 22.10 -13.91
N GLY A 693 -28.83 21.43 -12.84
CA GLY A 693 -27.75 20.45 -12.89
C GLY A 693 -26.36 21.09 -13.06
N SER A 694 -25.34 20.26 -13.25
CA SER A 694 -23.95 20.68 -13.47
C SER A 694 -23.31 19.90 -14.62
N PRO A 695 -22.85 20.56 -15.70
CA PRO A 695 -23.00 22.00 -15.97
C PRO A 695 -24.48 22.38 -16.12
N ALA A 696 -24.81 23.65 -15.83
CA ALA A 696 -26.18 24.13 -15.85
C ALA A 696 -26.85 23.91 -17.23
N GLN A 697 -27.98 23.22 -17.22
CA GLN A 697 -28.77 22.90 -18.41
C GLN A 697 -29.98 23.84 -18.48
N VAL A 698 -29.95 24.74 -19.47
CA VAL A 698 -31.03 25.69 -19.73
C VAL A 698 -32.17 24.99 -20.47
N PHE A 699 -33.41 25.18 -20.02
CA PHE A 699 -34.59 24.71 -20.73
C PHE A 699 -34.89 25.59 -21.94
N TYR A 700 -35.08 24.98 -23.10
CA TYR A 700 -35.47 25.67 -24.34
C TYR A 700 -36.81 25.18 -24.87
N LYS A 701 -37.05 23.87 -24.85
CA LYS A 701 -38.27 23.28 -25.39
C LYS A 701 -38.59 21.90 -24.85
N HIS A 702 -39.88 21.58 -24.75
CA HIS A 702 -40.30 20.23 -24.39
C HIS A 702 -40.13 19.26 -25.56
N VAL A 703 -40.69 19.59 -26.72
CA VAL A 703 -40.69 18.71 -27.89
C VAL A 703 -39.80 19.31 -28.97
N ASP A 704 -38.85 18.50 -29.46
CA ASP A 704 -37.92 18.87 -30.52
C ASP A 704 -38.01 17.85 -31.67
N LEU A 705 -38.67 18.26 -32.76
CA LEU A 705 -38.87 17.46 -33.96
C LEU A 705 -38.06 18.07 -35.11
N SER A 706 -37.20 17.28 -35.75
CA SER A 706 -36.47 17.72 -36.93
C SER A 706 -36.47 16.65 -38.01
N LYS A 707 -36.86 17.00 -39.24
CA LYS A 707 -36.87 16.08 -40.40
C LYS A 707 -37.60 14.76 -40.11
N VAL A 708 -38.78 14.84 -39.49
CA VAL A 708 -39.65 13.70 -39.17
C VAL A 708 -41.10 14.06 -39.44
N ASN A 709 -41.95 13.09 -39.76
CA ASN A 709 -43.35 13.33 -40.09
C ASN A 709 -44.31 12.45 -39.28
N GLY A 710 -45.45 12.99 -38.86
CA GLY A 710 -46.60 12.21 -38.41
C GLY A 710 -46.72 11.95 -36.91
N PHE A 711 -45.96 12.66 -36.06
CA PHE A 711 -46.12 12.59 -34.61
C PHE A 711 -47.51 13.09 -34.18
N LYS A 712 -48.14 12.44 -33.20
CA LYS A 712 -49.50 12.78 -32.75
C LYS A 712 -49.53 13.19 -31.28
N PHE A 713 -50.18 14.32 -30.99
CA PHE A 713 -50.46 14.83 -29.66
C PHE A 713 -51.96 15.00 -29.50
N ARG A 714 -52.55 14.43 -28.45
CA ARG A 714 -54.00 14.42 -28.22
C ARG A 714 -54.30 14.81 -26.79
N GLY A 715 -55.01 15.92 -26.58
CA GLY A 715 -55.34 16.42 -25.23
C GLY A 715 -54.11 16.57 -24.33
N CYS A 716 -52.99 17.08 -24.85
CA CYS A 716 -51.74 17.19 -24.07
C CYS A 716 -51.56 18.60 -23.53
N ASP A 717 -51.08 18.71 -22.29
CA ASP A 717 -50.91 19.98 -21.62
C ASP A 717 -49.45 20.36 -21.49
N PHE A 718 -49.13 21.61 -21.82
CA PHE A 718 -47.79 22.17 -21.77
C PHE A 718 -47.78 23.38 -20.84
N SER A 719 -46.80 23.46 -19.94
CA SER A 719 -46.66 24.61 -19.04
C SER A 719 -45.23 24.88 -18.58
N ILE A 720 -44.94 26.16 -18.33
CA ILE A 720 -43.76 26.62 -17.58
C ILE A 720 -44.19 27.57 -16.47
N PRO A 721 -43.40 27.76 -15.39
CA PRO A 721 -43.76 28.67 -14.32
C PRO A 721 -43.78 30.12 -14.83
N PRO A 722 -44.69 30.97 -14.34
CA PRO A 722 -44.70 32.39 -14.68
C PRO A 722 -43.49 33.12 -14.07
N GLY A 723 -43.01 34.17 -14.74
CA GLY A 723 -41.92 35.03 -14.26
C GLY A 723 -40.53 34.68 -14.85
N ILE A 724 -39.53 35.47 -14.46
CA ILE A 724 -38.15 35.32 -14.95
C ILE A 724 -37.45 34.20 -14.18
N ASN A 725 -36.92 33.22 -14.89
CA ASN A 725 -36.07 32.16 -14.35
C ASN A 725 -34.80 32.05 -15.21
N SER A 726 -33.61 32.18 -14.63
CA SER A 726 -32.33 32.17 -15.36
C SER A 726 -32.01 30.85 -16.06
N TYR A 727 -32.70 29.76 -15.70
CA TYR A 727 -32.51 28.43 -16.26
C TYR A 727 -33.62 28.01 -17.22
N ILE A 728 -34.56 28.91 -17.49
CA ILE A 728 -35.58 28.78 -18.54
C ILE A 728 -35.26 29.87 -19.56
N ASN A 729 -34.94 29.47 -20.80
CA ASN A 729 -34.59 30.45 -21.81
C ASN A 729 -35.76 31.40 -22.08
N LEU A 730 -35.45 32.69 -22.33
CA LEU A 730 -36.48 33.67 -22.67
C LEU A 730 -37.22 33.27 -23.96
N TYR A 731 -36.52 32.71 -24.95
CA TYR A 731 -37.07 32.26 -26.23
C TYR A 731 -37.47 30.78 -26.19
N ASN A 732 -38.15 30.38 -25.12
CA ASN A 732 -38.61 29.00 -24.95
C ASN A 732 -39.82 28.68 -25.83
N MET A 733 -40.03 27.38 -26.06
CA MET A 733 -41.19 26.88 -26.79
C MET A 733 -41.72 25.54 -26.27
N ALA A 734 -43.01 25.25 -26.46
CA ALA A 734 -43.52 23.93 -26.09
C ALA A 734 -43.15 22.88 -27.14
N ILE A 735 -43.42 23.19 -28.41
CA ILE A 735 -43.14 22.32 -29.55
C ILE A 735 -42.30 23.09 -30.58
N GLY A 736 -41.06 22.63 -30.80
CA GLY A 736 -40.19 23.08 -31.89
C GLY A 736 -40.13 22.06 -33.01
N CYS A 737 -40.48 22.48 -34.22
CA CYS A 737 -40.57 21.67 -35.42
C CYS A 737 -39.73 22.30 -36.55
N TYR A 738 -38.75 21.55 -37.06
CA TYR A 738 -37.84 22.00 -38.13
C TYR A 738 -37.88 21.00 -39.28
N ASN A 739 -38.47 21.36 -40.43
CA ASN A 739 -38.74 20.43 -41.52
C ASN A 739 -39.51 19.19 -41.05
N ALA A 740 -40.50 19.38 -40.16
CA ALA A 740 -41.19 18.28 -39.51
C ALA A 740 -42.71 18.46 -39.52
N GLY A 741 -43.44 17.34 -39.58
CA GLY A 741 -44.91 17.29 -39.56
C GLY A 741 -45.44 16.61 -38.30
N PHE A 742 -46.53 17.15 -37.74
CA PHE A 742 -47.20 16.60 -36.56
C PHE A 742 -48.70 16.93 -36.56
N GLN A 743 -49.47 16.20 -35.77
CA GLN A 743 -50.90 16.43 -35.56
C GLN A 743 -51.14 16.71 -34.08
N LEU A 744 -51.83 17.80 -33.81
CA LEU A 744 -52.37 18.12 -32.50
C LEU A 744 -53.90 18.11 -32.57
N ASP A 745 -54.49 17.12 -31.91
CA ASP A 745 -55.93 16.89 -31.87
C ASP A 745 -56.50 17.15 -30.48
N ALA A 746 -57.79 17.49 -30.43
CA ALA A 746 -58.57 17.51 -29.20
C ALA A 746 -59.56 16.34 -29.21
N PRO A 747 -59.31 15.24 -28.45
CA PRO A 747 -60.24 14.12 -28.42
C PRO A 747 -61.59 14.54 -27.81
N CYS A 748 -62.67 13.94 -28.31
CA CYS A 748 -63.99 14.16 -27.75
C CYS A 748 -64.08 13.54 -26.34
N THR A 749 -64.61 14.27 -25.37
CA THR A 749 -64.74 13.79 -23.98
C THR A 749 -66.09 13.15 -23.68
N ASN A 750 -67.07 13.28 -24.58
CA ASN A 750 -68.38 12.64 -24.44
C ASN A 750 -68.67 11.61 -25.52
N THR A 751 -69.66 10.75 -25.26
CA THR A 751 -70.00 9.59 -26.09
C THR A 751 -71.03 9.90 -27.19
N THR A 752 -71.51 11.14 -27.29
CA THR A 752 -72.58 11.56 -28.20
C THR A 752 -72.05 12.23 -29.48
N VAL A 753 -72.72 12.00 -30.62
CA VAL A 753 -72.42 12.65 -31.91
C VAL A 753 -73.55 13.62 -32.28
N PRO A 754 -73.25 14.90 -32.63
CA PRO A 754 -71.93 15.53 -32.71
C PRO A 754 -71.32 15.80 -31.31
N CYS A 755 -69.98 15.77 -31.25
CA CYS A 755 -69.24 16.00 -30.02
C CYS A 755 -69.43 17.43 -29.48
N THR A 756 -69.85 17.56 -28.22
CA THR A 756 -70.10 18.87 -27.59
C THR A 756 -68.97 19.35 -26.68
N ASN A 757 -68.12 18.45 -26.15
CA ASN A 757 -66.98 18.79 -25.30
C ASN A 757 -65.70 18.09 -25.78
N TYR A 758 -64.59 18.82 -25.76
CA TYR A 758 -63.31 18.35 -26.27
C TYR A 758 -62.22 18.52 -25.20
N ASP A 759 -61.35 17.53 -25.08
CA ASP A 759 -60.13 17.60 -24.28
C ASP A 759 -59.08 18.36 -25.07
N ARG A 760 -58.94 19.65 -24.79
CA ARG A 760 -58.11 20.55 -25.58
C ARG A 760 -56.69 20.49 -25.07
N SER A 761 -55.73 20.39 -25.97
CA SER A 761 -54.33 20.63 -25.59
C SER A 761 -54.16 22.08 -25.13
N SER A 762 -53.43 22.31 -24.04
CA SER A 762 -53.16 23.65 -23.50
C SER A 762 -51.68 24.01 -23.55
N PHE A 763 -51.40 25.30 -23.72
CA PHE A 763 -50.04 25.85 -23.76
C PHE A 763 -50.00 27.10 -22.88
N ASN A 764 -49.30 27.00 -21.74
CA ASN A 764 -49.30 28.06 -20.73
C ASN A 764 -47.90 28.68 -20.56
N ASN A 765 -47.84 30.02 -20.61
CA ASN A 765 -46.67 30.85 -20.29
C ASN A 765 -45.45 30.73 -21.22
N PHE A 766 -45.54 30.05 -22.37
CA PHE A 766 -44.41 29.96 -23.31
C PHE A 766 -44.23 31.25 -24.10
N TYR A 767 -42.98 31.59 -24.42
CA TYR A 767 -42.70 32.67 -25.38
C TYR A 767 -43.23 32.32 -26.78
N THR A 768 -43.10 31.06 -27.19
CA THR A 768 -43.70 30.54 -28.42
C THR A 768 -44.30 29.17 -28.15
N ALA A 769 -45.62 29.02 -28.16
CA ALA A 769 -46.23 27.71 -27.92
C ALA A 769 -45.77 26.66 -28.96
N ILE A 770 -45.92 26.99 -30.25
CA ILE A 770 -45.54 26.11 -31.36
C ILE A 770 -44.69 26.90 -32.35
N TYR A 771 -43.47 26.44 -32.60
CA TYR A 771 -42.59 26.95 -33.64
C TYR A 771 -42.47 25.91 -34.75
N ALA A 772 -42.94 26.23 -35.95
CA ALA A 772 -42.84 25.36 -37.12
C ALA A 772 -42.14 26.10 -38.27
N ALA A 773 -40.96 25.60 -38.66
CA ALA A 773 -40.16 26.17 -39.74
C ALA A 773 -39.88 25.15 -40.83
N ASN A 774 -39.93 25.58 -42.09
CA ASN A 774 -39.43 24.83 -43.25
C ASN A 774 -38.17 25.53 -43.77
N THR A 775 -37.05 24.82 -43.74
CA THR A 775 -35.73 25.23 -44.21
C THR A 775 -35.18 24.29 -45.28
N GLY A 776 -36.00 23.38 -45.83
CA GLY A 776 -35.58 22.34 -46.77
C GLY A 776 -36.60 22.02 -47.87
N VAL A 777 -36.41 20.88 -48.52
CA VAL A 777 -37.14 20.47 -49.74
C VAL A 777 -38.42 19.65 -49.46
N ASN A 778 -38.61 19.19 -48.22
CA ASN A 778 -39.72 18.31 -47.84
C ASN A 778 -40.95 19.13 -47.39
N ASN A 779 -42.12 18.84 -47.95
CA ASN A 779 -43.39 19.49 -47.61
C ASN A 779 -44.18 18.69 -46.56
N PHE A 780 -43.61 18.50 -45.37
CA PHE A 780 -44.36 17.88 -44.27
C PHE A 780 -45.37 18.87 -43.68
N THR A 781 -46.62 18.46 -43.59
CA THR A 781 -47.71 19.26 -43.05
C THR A 781 -47.85 19.07 -41.55
N PHE A 782 -48.28 20.11 -40.84
CA PHE A 782 -48.76 20.01 -39.47
C PHE A 782 -50.22 20.45 -39.36
N SER A 783 -50.93 19.97 -38.33
CA SER A 783 -52.29 20.38 -38.02
C SER A 783 -52.46 20.67 -36.53
N VAL A 784 -53.13 21.77 -36.20
CA VAL A 784 -53.46 22.17 -34.82
C VAL A 784 -54.96 22.38 -34.74
N VAL A 785 -55.63 21.55 -33.96
CA VAL A 785 -57.10 21.54 -33.86
C VAL A 785 -57.54 21.75 -32.42
N ARG A 786 -58.34 22.80 -32.18
CA ARG A 786 -58.99 23.09 -30.88
C ARG A 786 -58.02 23.10 -29.69
N ALA A 787 -56.96 23.90 -29.78
CA ALA A 787 -55.98 24.11 -28.70
C ALA A 787 -56.23 25.43 -27.94
N ASN A 788 -55.80 25.48 -26.69
CA ASN A 788 -55.83 26.69 -25.86
C ASN A 788 -54.40 27.25 -25.71
N PHE A 789 -54.24 28.55 -25.92
CA PHE A 789 -52.98 29.27 -25.76
C PHE A 789 -53.19 30.38 -24.72
N THR A 790 -52.43 30.34 -23.63
CA THR A 790 -52.65 31.16 -22.43
C THR A 790 -51.38 31.72 -21.84
#